data_AF-A0A814T4M1-F1
#
_entry.id   AF-A0A814T4M1-F1
#
_cell.length_a   1.000
_cell.length_b   1.000
_cell.length_c   1.000
_cell.angle_alpha   90.00
_cell.angle_beta   90.00
_cell.angle_gamma   90.00
#
_symmetry.space_group_name_H-M   'P 1'
#
loop_
_entity.id
_entity.type
_entity.pdbx_description
1 polymer ?
#
loop_
_entity_poly.entity_id
_entity_poly.type
_entity_poly.pdbx_seq_one_letter_code
_entity_poly.pdbx_strand_id
1 'polypeptide(L)'
;MAMANNKTQCFTCNKEKITYSCKGCSKEFCFMDLAEHHKRLNEELHHIIDDYNAFKERINQQIQNPQNHALINQIDQWEIDSIEIIQQKAKECREILIKLSQTCINDIEKKFNDLTEQIQQLQKENDFNEINFNYLTNQLIEITEELTNPSSISIQRESQSFMKEISIVLSKKSKFNKWKQNGITVAGGNGEGKELNQVNRPIGILIDKKKNIFIADSYNHRVVEWKYNSKEGKIVAGGNGEGHRINQLNYPTDVIIDQQNHSVIIADYNNRRVIRWLNQNQRILIDNIDCYGLAMDKNGFLYISDYQMDEVRRWKMGEYNNEGILVAGGNDKGQKLNHPTFMFVDEDQSIYISDSNNNRVVKWKKGAKQGTVVAGGNGQGRNLNQLSYPRGVIVDHLGHIYVADSQNHRIMRWCDGEEEGEIVVGGNGKGSQSNQLNNPYESKFNKWKQNGIIVAGGNKEGQKLNQLNGPVGMFIDKNKNIFIADRENNRIVEWKCNAKQGQIIAGGNKKGDRFDQLNCPTDVIIDQQTYSIIIADNGNSRVMQWFNQKQQILIDDIDCYGLAIDKHGYLYISDWKKSEVRRWKIGDYDNEGIIVAGGNGQGHKLDQFNCPTFIFVDEDQSVYVSDRYNNRVMKWRKGAKEGAIVAGGNGEGRNLNHLSLPEGIVVNDLGQIYVADLGNDRIMRWCEGIEEGEVVVNGNGEEHQLDGPVGLFFDDGGNLYVTDHFNHRIVKFEVVL
;
A
#
# COMPACT_ATOMS: atom_id res chain seq x y z
N MET A 1 -42.46 31.40 78.75
CA MET A 1 -42.10 32.20 79.95
C MET A 1 -40.64 31.94 80.26
N ALA A 2 -39.76 32.89 80.00
CA ALA A 2 -38.33 32.76 80.27
C ALA A 2 -38.02 33.40 81.63
N MET A 3 -37.41 32.63 82.54
CA MET A 3 -36.94 33.14 83.82
C MET A 3 -35.64 33.92 83.59
N ALA A 4 -35.62 35.19 84.01
CA ALA A 4 -34.43 36.04 83.94
C ALA A 4 -33.41 35.57 85.00
N ASN A 5 -32.25 35.09 84.56
CA ASN A 5 -31.10 34.85 85.42
C ASN A 5 -29.99 35.82 85.05
N ASN A 6 -29.26 36.27 86.09
CA ASN A 6 -28.01 37.03 86.16
C ASN A 6 -27.42 37.64 84.88
N LYS A 7 -26.93 38.87 84.97
CA LYS A 7 -26.14 39.50 83.90
C LYS A 7 -25.03 38.56 83.43
N THR A 8 -25.13 38.06 82.22
CA THR A 8 -24.12 37.24 81.54
C THR A 8 -23.81 37.88 80.19
N GLN A 9 -22.72 37.45 79.55
CA GLN A 9 -22.27 38.03 78.30
C GLN A 9 -23.10 37.51 77.12
N CYS A 10 -23.71 38.42 76.36
CA CYS A 10 -24.48 38.06 75.17
C CYS A 10 -23.56 37.55 74.05
N PHE A 11 -23.89 36.42 73.43
CA PHE A 11 -23.09 35.77 72.39
C PHE A 11 -22.84 36.65 71.16
N THR A 12 -23.81 37.47 70.73
CA THR A 12 -23.70 38.29 69.52
C THR A 12 -22.97 39.61 69.79
N CYS A 13 -23.45 40.42 70.73
CA CYS A 13 -22.87 41.75 70.98
C CYS A 13 -21.74 41.78 72.03
N ASN A 14 -21.40 40.65 72.67
CA ASN A 14 -20.35 40.50 73.69
C ASN A 14 -20.46 41.45 74.90
N LYS A 15 -21.66 41.99 75.19
CA LYS A 15 -21.92 42.88 76.34
C LYS A 15 -22.59 42.12 77.49
N GLU A 16 -22.22 42.42 78.73
CA GLU A 16 -22.88 41.90 79.94
C GLU A 16 -24.25 42.55 80.14
N LYS A 17 -25.31 41.78 79.94
CA LYS A 17 -26.70 42.22 80.05
C LYS A 17 -27.57 41.06 80.55
N ILE A 18 -28.87 41.31 80.78
CA ILE A 18 -29.83 40.24 81.00
C ILE A 18 -29.93 39.44 79.68
N THR A 19 -29.57 38.16 79.73
CA THR A 19 -29.65 37.26 78.58
C THR A 19 -30.74 36.21 78.76
N TYR A 20 -31.05 35.55 77.66
CA TYR A 20 -32.01 34.48 77.55
C TYR A 20 -31.36 33.35 76.75
N SER A 21 -31.49 32.13 77.27
CA SER A 21 -30.94 30.93 76.63
C SER A 21 -31.78 30.51 75.42
N CYS A 22 -31.15 30.34 74.27
CA CYS A 22 -31.76 29.68 73.12
C CYS A 22 -31.63 28.16 73.28
N LYS A 23 -32.76 27.46 73.46
CA LYS A 23 -32.79 25.99 73.61
C LYS A 23 -32.18 25.22 72.43
N GLY A 24 -32.18 25.80 71.22
CA GLY A 24 -31.70 25.13 70.01
C GLY A 24 -30.17 25.11 69.89
N CYS A 25 -29.51 26.22 70.21
CA CYS A 25 -28.05 26.34 70.09
C CYS A 25 -27.31 26.42 71.44
N SER A 26 -28.03 26.39 72.56
CA SER A 26 -27.53 26.48 73.93
C SER A 26 -26.69 27.74 74.22
N LYS A 27 -26.89 28.80 73.43
CA LYS A 27 -26.21 30.10 73.58
C LYS A 27 -27.11 31.13 74.25
N GLU A 28 -26.48 32.04 74.97
CA GLU A 28 -27.14 33.13 75.69
C GLU A 28 -27.17 34.42 74.86
N PHE A 29 -28.35 35.01 74.69
CA PHE A 29 -28.55 36.23 73.90
C PHE A 29 -29.29 37.29 74.69
N CYS A 30 -28.96 38.57 74.50
CA CYS A 30 -29.83 39.64 75.01
C CYS A 30 -31.16 39.64 74.25
N PHE A 31 -32.21 40.24 74.83
CA PHE A 31 -33.58 40.19 74.26
C PHE A 31 -33.65 40.56 72.77
N MET A 32 -32.94 41.61 72.36
CA MET A 32 -32.92 42.08 70.97
C MET A 32 -32.17 41.10 70.06
N ASP A 33 -30.98 40.66 70.47
CA ASP A 33 -30.16 39.73 69.67
C ASP A 33 -30.79 38.33 69.59
N LEU A 34 -31.59 37.91 70.58
CA LEU A 34 -32.34 36.66 70.54
C LEU A 34 -33.48 36.74 69.50
N ALA A 35 -34.18 37.88 69.45
CA ALA A 35 -35.22 38.12 68.45
C ALA A 35 -34.63 38.15 67.03
N GLU A 36 -33.46 38.76 66.87
CA GLU A 36 -32.75 38.80 65.58
C GLU A 36 -32.18 37.43 65.19
N HIS A 37 -31.67 36.65 66.13
CA HIS A 37 -31.25 35.26 65.91
C HIS A 37 -32.40 34.37 65.43
N HIS A 38 -33.57 34.46 66.05
CA HIS A 38 -34.76 33.73 65.61
C HIS A 38 -35.29 34.24 64.27
N LYS A 39 -35.20 35.54 63.99
CA LYS A 39 -35.57 36.10 62.69
C LYS A 39 -34.70 35.54 61.57
N ARG A 40 -33.38 35.48 61.77
CA ARG A 40 -32.44 34.89 60.81
C ARG A 40 -32.71 33.40 60.57
N LEU A 41 -33.01 32.64 61.63
CA LEU A 41 -33.38 31.22 61.49
C LEU A 41 -34.67 31.03 60.69
N ASN A 42 -35.66 31.92 60.85
CA ASN A 42 -36.87 31.89 60.04
C ASN A 42 -36.60 32.25 58.58
N GLU A 43 -35.70 33.21 58.31
CA GLU A 43 -35.27 33.55 56.95
C GLU A 43 -34.51 32.39 56.28
N GLU A 44 -33.60 31.71 57.00
CA GLU A 44 -32.93 30.50 56.52
C GLU A 44 -33.92 29.35 56.25
N LEU A 45 -34.94 29.18 57.11
CA LEU A 45 -36.00 28.20 56.89
C LEU A 45 -36.84 28.53 55.66
N HIS A 46 -37.12 29.82 55.39
CA HIS A 46 -37.80 30.24 54.17
C HIS A 46 -36.99 29.89 52.92
N HIS A 47 -35.67 30.12 52.91
CA HIS A 47 -34.81 29.69 51.81
C HIS A 47 -34.85 28.18 51.56
N ILE A 48 -34.82 27.36 52.63
CA ILE A 48 -34.91 25.90 52.51
C ILE A 48 -36.27 25.47 51.95
N ILE A 49 -37.36 26.13 52.35
CA ILE A 49 -38.72 25.86 51.86
C ILE A 49 -38.83 26.25 50.37
N ASP A 50 -38.25 27.37 49.96
CA ASP A 50 -38.24 27.82 48.57
C ASP A 50 -37.45 26.85 47.68
N ASP A 51 -36.27 26.40 48.12
CA ASP A 51 -35.47 25.39 47.42
C ASP A 51 -36.19 24.04 47.32
N TYR A 52 -36.86 23.62 48.41
CA TYR A 52 -37.68 22.41 48.41
C TYR A 52 -38.85 22.50 47.42
N ASN A 53 -39.55 23.63 47.38
CA ASN A 53 -40.66 23.86 46.45
C ASN A 53 -40.17 23.88 45.00
N ALA A 54 -39.04 24.54 44.71
CA ALA A 54 -38.44 24.57 43.39
C ALA A 54 -37.98 23.16 42.94
N PHE A 55 -37.42 22.36 43.84
CA PHE A 55 -37.05 20.98 43.55
C PHE A 55 -38.26 20.09 43.29
N LYS A 56 -39.32 20.25 44.09
CA LYS A 56 -40.59 19.53 43.92
C LYS A 56 -41.29 19.89 42.61
N GLU A 57 -41.24 21.16 42.19
CA GLU A 57 -41.73 21.59 40.88
C GLU A 57 -40.93 20.95 39.73
N ARG A 58 -39.60 20.90 39.80
CA ARG A 58 -38.77 20.23 38.78
C ARG A 58 -39.10 18.73 38.67
N ILE A 59 -39.30 18.05 39.79
CA ILE A 59 -39.74 16.65 39.81
C ILE A 59 -41.12 16.50 39.18
N ASN A 60 -42.08 17.35 39.55
CA ASN A 60 -43.43 17.30 38.98
C ASN A 60 -43.43 17.58 37.48
N GLN A 61 -42.59 18.50 36.99
CA GLN A 61 -42.41 18.76 35.56
C GLN A 61 -41.82 17.55 34.81
N GLN A 62 -40.84 16.87 35.40
CA GLN A 62 -40.30 15.62 34.83
C GLN A 62 -41.31 14.47 34.85
N ILE A 63 -42.18 14.38 35.88
CA ILE A 63 -43.25 13.38 35.94
C ILE A 63 -44.35 13.66 34.90
N GLN A 64 -44.72 14.93 34.71
CA GLN A 64 -45.76 15.33 33.76
C GLN A 64 -45.30 15.29 32.30
N ASN A 65 -44.02 15.50 32.03
CA ASN A 65 -43.47 15.48 30.68
C ASN A 65 -42.11 14.74 30.63
N PRO A 66 -42.11 13.40 30.76
CA PRO A 66 -40.89 12.59 30.87
C PRO A 66 -39.96 12.74 29.67
N GLN A 67 -40.52 13.06 28.49
CA GLN A 67 -39.79 13.25 27.23
C GLN A 67 -38.90 14.50 27.24
N ASN A 68 -39.15 15.48 28.10
CA ASN A 68 -38.36 16.73 28.15
C ASN A 68 -37.09 16.60 29.01
N HIS A 69 -36.68 15.37 29.30
CA HIS A 69 -35.46 15.08 30.05
C HIS A 69 -34.23 15.41 29.18
N ALA A 70 -33.23 16.09 29.74
CA ALA A 70 -32.07 16.56 28.98
C ALA A 70 -31.34 15.43 28.22
N LEU A 71 -31.26 14.22 28.79
CA LEU A 71 -30.68 13.06 28.12
C LEU A 71 -31.55 12.51 26.97
N ILE A 72 -32.88 12.65 27.05
CA ILE A 72 -33.79 12.24 25.98
C ILE A 72 -33.68 13.23 24.82
N ASN A 73 -33.71 14.53 25.10
CA ASN A 73 -33.46 15.56 24.09
C ASN A 73 -32.08 15.38 23.40
N GLN A 74 -31.08 14.87 24.13
CA GLN A 74 -29.77 14.56 23.57
C GLN A 74 -29.81 13.31 22.65
N ILE A 75 -30.58 12.28 23.02
CA ILE A 75 -30.82 11.11 22.17
C ILE A 75 -31.60 11.50 20.91
N ASP A 76 -32.65 12.32 21.05
CA ASP A 76 -33.46 12.82 19.93
C ASP A 76 -32.61 13.65 18.97
N GLN A 77 -31.69 14.48 19.48
CA GLN A 77 -30.75 15.22 18.64
C GLN A 77 -29.79 14.28 17.89
N TRP A 78 -29.25 13.26 18.55
CA TRP A 78 -28.40 12.26 17.89
C TRP A 78 -29.15 11.45 16.82
N GLU A 79 -30.44 11.20 17.05
CA GLU A 79 -31.31 10.54 16.06
C GLU A 79 -31.50 11.43 14.82
N ILE A 80 -31.81 12.72 15.02
CA ILE A 80 -31.93 13.71 13.93
C ILE A 80 -30.62 13.79 13.12
N ASP A 81 -29.49 13.97 13.80
CA ASP A 81 -28.17 14.10 13.15
C ASP A 81 -27.82 12.82 12.35
N SER A 82 -28.17 11.65 12.89
CA SER A 82 -27.94 10.36 12.21
C SER A 82 -28.82 10.21 10.97
N ILE A 83 -30.09 10.62 11.04
CA ILE A 83 -31.02 10.59 9.91
C ILE A 83 -30.54 11.53 8.80
N GLU A 84 -30.07 12.73 9.12
CA GLU A 84 -29.55 13.67 8.12
C GLU A 84 -28.32 13.11 7.40
N ILE A 85 -27.38 12.51 8.12
CA ILE A 85 -26.19 11.86 7.53
C ILE A 85 -26.60 10.72 6.58
N ILE A 86 -27.59 9.91 6.97
CA ILE A 86 -28.11 8.82 6.14
C ILE A 86 -28.79 9.37 4.88
N GLN A 87 -29.61 10.42 5.01
CA GLN A 87 -30.30 11.04 3.88
C GLN A 87 -29.32 11.68 2.89
N GLN A 88 -28.29 12.36 3.41
CA GLN A 88 -27.24 12.97 2.59
C GLN A 88 -26.45 11.90 1.81
N LYS A 89 -26.00 10.83 2.49
CA LYS A 89 -25.34 9.70 1.82
C LYS A 89 -26.23 9.04 0.77
N ALA A 90 -27.51 8.84 1.07
CA ALA A 90 -28.46 8.27 0.12
C ALA A 90 -28.68 9.18 -1.11
N LYS A 91 -28.60 10.50 -0.95
CA LYS A 91 -28.69 11.46 -2.05
C LYS A 91 -27.44 11.41 -2.93
N GLU A 92 -26.25 11.40 -2.33
CA GLU A 92 -24.97 11.26 -3.04
C GLU A 92 -24.91 9.96 -3.85
N CYS A 93 -25.35 8.84 -3.27
CA CYS A 93 -25.44 7.57 -3.98
C CYS A 93 -26.38 7.63 -5.20
N ARG A 94 -27.53 8.33 -5.09
CA ARG A 94 -28.46 8.51 -6.22
C ARG A 94 -27.86 9.35 -7.34
N GLU A 95 -27.16 10.43 -6.99
CA GLU A 95 -26.51 11.31 -7.98
C GLU A 95 -25.39 10.58 -8.74
N ILE A 96 -24.60 9.77 -8.04
CA ILE A 96 -23.59 8.90 -8.66
C ILE A 96 -24.25 7.91 -9.63
N LEU A 97 -25.37 7.30 -9.24
CA LEU A 97 -26.08 6.30 -10.05
C LEU A 97 -26.68 6.92 -11.33
N ILE A 98 -27.20 8.16 -11.25
CA ILE A 98 -27.67 8.93 -12.40
C ILE A 98 -26.51 9.29 -13.35
N LYS A 99 -25.35 9.67 -12.80
CA LYS A 99 -24.18 10.01 -13.62
C LYS A 99 -23.60 8.78 -14.33
N LEU A 100 -23.56 7.64 -13.64
CA LEU A 100 -23.09 6.36 -14.20
C LEU A 100 -24.04 5.84 -15.29
N SER A 101 -25.36 5.93 -15.10
CA SER A 101 -26.32 5.53 -16.12
C SER A 101 -26.24 6.40 -17.38
N GLN A 102 -26.06 7.72 -17.22
CA GLN A 102 -25.82 8.64 -18.33
C GLN A 102 -24.53 8.32 -19.09
N THR A 103 -23.45 7.96 -18.39
CA THR A 103 -22.18 7.59 -19.01
C THR A 103 -22.31 6.30 -19.83
N CYS A 104 -22.99 5.29 -19.27
CA CYS A 104 -23.26 4.03 -19.97
C CYS A 104 -24.10 4.25 -21.26
N ILE A 105 -25.11 5.12 -21.19
CA ILE A 105 -25.92 5.47 -22.37
C ILE A 105 -25.07 6.18 -23.43
N ASN A 106 -24.21 7.12 -23.04
CA ASN A 106 -23.33 7.82 -23.97
C ASN A 106 -22.30 6.89 -24.64
N ASP A 107 -21.78 5.90 -23.93
CA ASP A 107 -20.85 4.92 -24.48
C ASP A 107 -21.55 3.96 -25.46
N ILE A 108 -22.78 3.56 -25.16
CA ILE A 108 -23.62 2.79 -26.08
C ILE A 108 -23.95 3.60 -27.34
N GLU A 109 -24.27 4.89 -27.22
CA GLU A 109 -24.49 5.78 -28.36
C GLU A 109 -23.25 5.89 -29.26
N LYS A 110 -22.04 5.99 -28.69
CA LYS A 110 -20.80 6.01 -29.46
C LYS A 110 -20.58 4.71 -30.23
N LYS A 111 -20.73 3.55 -29.57
CA LYS A 111 -20.61 2.24 -30.24
C LYS A 111 -21.61 2.09 -31.38
N PHE A 112 -22.83 2.61 -31.19
CA PHE A 112 -23.87 2.58 -32.22
C PHE A 112 -23.53 3.50 -33.41
N ASN A 113 -22.95 4.68 -33.15
CA ASN A 113 -22.47 5.58 -34.21
C ASN A 113 -21.30 4.99 -34.99
N ASP A 114 -20.32 4.38 -34.31
CA ASP A 114 -19.19 3.70 -34.96
C ASP A 114 -19.65 2.53 -35.84
N LEU A 115 -20.63 1.75 -35.37
CA LEU A 115 -21.24 0.67 -36.16
C LEU A 115 -21.95 1.23 -37.41
N THR A 116 -22.61 2.38 -37.27
CA THR A 116 -23.28 3.07 -38.39
C THR A 116 -22.28 3.53 -39.45
N GLU A 117 -21.16 4.13 -39.04
CA GLU A 117 -20.11 4.56 -39.97
C GLU A 117 -19.47 3.37 -40.70
N GLN A 118 -19.21 2.26 -39.99
CA GLN A 118 -18.68 1.03 -40.58
C GLN A 118 -19.63 0.43 -41.62
N ILE A 119 -20.93 0.40 -41.34
CA ILE A 119 -21.95 -0.05 -42.31
C ILE A 119 -21.93 0.83 -43.56
N GLN A 120 -21.85 2.15 -43.40
CA GLN A 120 -21.81 3.10 -44.53
C GLN A 120 -20.53 2.96 -45.36
N GLN A 121 -19.39 2.69 -44.73
CA GLN A 121 -18.13 2.49 -45.42
C GLN A 121 -18.12 1.20 -46.24
N LEU A 122 -18.58 0.09 -45.65
CA LEU A 122 -18.71 -1.19 -46.36
C LEU A 122 -19.68 -1.10 -47.55
N GLN A 123 -20.75 -0.31 -47.44
CA GLN A 123 -21.66 -0.02 -48.55
C GLN A 123 -21.01 0.79 -49.68
N LYS A 124 -20.06 1.69 -49.37
CA LYS A 124 -19.34 2.49 -50.38
C LYS A 124 -18.27 1.68 -51.11
N GLU A 125 -17.61 0.77 -50.39
CA GLU A 125 -16.49 -0.01 -50.91
C GLU A 125 -16.95 -1.26 -51.68
N ASN A 126 -18.25 -1.61 -51.64
CA ASN A 126 -18.83 -2.81 -52.27
C ASN A 126 -18.18 -4.13 -51.80
N ASP A 127 -17.50 -4.13 -50.65
CA ASP A 127 -16.78 -5.27 -50.07
C ASP A 127 -17.61 -6.02 -49.00
N PHE A 128 -18.91 -6.16 -49.25
CA PHE A 128 -19.81 -6.83 -48.32
C PHE A 128 -19.78 -8.35 -48.52
N ASN A 129 -19.34 -9.08 -47.49
CA ASN A 129 -19.24 -10.54 -47.49
C ASN A 129 -19.72 -11.12 -46.15
N GLU A 130 -19.80 -12.45 -46.07
CA GLU A 130 -20.36 -13.18 -44.91
C GLU A 130 -19.54 -12.98 -43.61
N ILE A 131 -18.24 -12.69 -43.73
CA ILE A 131 -17.38 -12.38 -42.58
C ILE A 131 -17.74 -11.00 -42.02
N ASN A 132 -17.88 -10.00 -42.90
CA ASN A 132 -18.28 -8.64 -42.53
C ASN A 132 -19.72 -8.63 -41.95
N PHE A 133 -20.63 -9.43 -42.50
CA PHE A 133 -22.00 -9.57 -41.97
C PHE A 133 -22.03 -10.18 -40.56
N ASN A 134 -21.28 -11.26 -40.32
CA ASN A 134 -21.22 -11.90 -39.00
C ASN A 134 -20.54 -11.00 -37.96
N TYR A 135 -19.51 -10.25 -38.36
CA TYR A 135 -18.84 -9.28 -37.50
C TYR A 135 -19.79 -8.15 -37.05
N LEU A 136 -20.53 -7.54 -37.98
CA LEU A 136 -21.51 -6.49 -37.66
C LEU A 136 -22.68 -7.04 -36.82
N THR A 137 -23.12 -8.27 -37.09
CA THR A 137 -24.21 -8.93 -36.34
C THR A 137 -23.79 -9.21 -34.89
N ASN A 138 -22.56 -9.67 -34.66
CA ASN A 138 -22.04 -9.90 -33.31
C ASN A 138 -21.90 -8.58 -32.52
N GLN A 139 -21.41 -7.51 -33.15
CA GLN A 139 -21.35 -6.18 -32.52
C GLN A 139 -22.74 -5.66 -32.12
N LEU A 140 -23.76 -5.88 -32.97
CA LEU A 140 -25.13 -5.48 -32.66
C LEU A 140 -25.73 -6.31 -31.52
N ILE A 141 -25.43 -7.61 -31.45
CA ILE A 141 -25.83 -8.49 -30.34
C ILE A 141 -25.15 -8.02 -29.04
N GLU A 142 -23.87 -7.70 -29.06
CA GLU A 142 -23.14 -7.17 -27.88
C GLU A 142 -23.75 -5.85 -27.38
N ILE A 143 -24.06 -4.90 -28.28
CA ILE A 143 -24.75 -3.65 -27.93
C ILE A 143 -26.15 -3.93 -27.36
N THR A 144 -26.88 -4.90 -27.92
CA THR A 144 -28.23 -5.27 -27.47
C THR A 144 -28.21 -5.93 -26.10
N GLU A 145 -27.20 -6.77 -25.82
CA GLU A 145 -26.98 -7.39 -24.51
C GLU A 145 -26.59 -6.35 -23.45
N GLU A 146 -25.74 -5.37 -23.80
CA GLU A 146 -25.40 -4.24 -22.92
C GLU A 146 -26.62 -3.35 -22.60
N LEU A 147 -27.53 -3.16 -23.56
CA LEU A 147 -28.76 -2.35 -23.39
C LEU A 147 -29.85 -3.09 -22.58
N THR A 148 -29.96 -4.41 -22.72
CA THR A 148 -31.02 -5.23 -22.08
C THR A 148 -30.61 -5.78 -20.71
N ASN A 149 -29.31 -5.94 -20.45
CA ASN A 149 -28.75 -6.35 -19.15
C ASN A 149 -27.57 -5.45 -18.74
N PRO A 150 -27.84 -4.20 -18.29
CA PRO A 150 -26.78 -3.31 -17.82
C PRO A 150 -26.14 -3.88 -16.55
N SER A 151 -25.00 -4.53 -16.71
CA SER A 151 -24.26 -5.31 -15.70
C SER A 151 -23.53 -4.44 -14.66
N SER A 152 -23.77 -3.13 -14.66
CA SER A 152 -22.99 -2.13 -13.94
C SER A 152 -23.63 -1.59 -12.67
N ILE A 153 -24.85 -2.01 -12.31
CA ILE A 153 -25.57 -1.46 -11.15
C ILE A 153 -26.31 -2.57 -10.39
N SER A 154 -25.84 -2.87 -9.17
CA SER A 154 -26.63 -3.63 -8.18
C SER A 154 -26.69 -2.86 -6.86
N ILE A 155 -27.85 -2.93 -6.18
CA ILE A 155 -28.06 -2.29 -4.88
C ILE A 155 -28.03 -3.38 -3.82
N GLN A 156 -27.07 -3.31 -2.90
CA GLN A 156 -27.07 -4.15 -1.71
C GLN A 156 -27.65 -3.40 -0.51
N ARG A 157 -28.37 -4.13 0.34
CA ARG A 157 -28.91 -3.65 1.61
C ARG A 157 -28.32 -4.52 2.72
N GLU A 158 -27.57 -3.93 3.64
CA GLU A 158 -27.14 -4.64 4.86
C GLU A 158 -28.35 -4.96 5.74
N SER A 159 -28.38 -6.18 6.28
CA SER A 159 -29.37 -6.63 7.24
C SER A 159 -28.74 -6.73 8.63
N GLN A 160 -28.79 -5.65 9.43
CA GLN A 160 -29.22 -5.60 10.85
C GLN A 160 -28.91 -4.25 11.56
N SER A 161 -29.29 -4.12 12.83
CA SER A 161 -30.26 -3.17 13.40
C SER A 161 -29.87 -1.71 13.65
N PHE A 162 -28.72 -1.22 13.19
CA PHE A 162 -28.42 0.23 13.19
C PHE A 162 -27.55 0.55 11.97
N MET A 163 -28.12 1.24 10.97
CA MET A 163 -27.47 1.50 9.69
C MET A 163 -26.16 2.27 9.86
N LYS A 164 -25.04 1.63 9.50
CA LYS A 164 -23.78 2.29 9.16
C LYS A 164 -23.39 1.77 7.78
N GLU A 165 -23.43 2.67 6.80
CA GLU A 165 -22.99 2.47 5.41
C GLU A 165 -24.00 1.85 4.43
N ILE A 166 -24.57 2.71 3.59
CA ILE A 166 -24.98 2.34 2.23
C ILE A 166 -23.74 2.56 1.37
N SER A 167 -23.18 1.50 0.80
CA SER A 167 -22.03 1.56 -0.10
C SER A 167 -22.39 1.00 -1.47
N ILE A 168 -22.02 1.72 -2.53
CA ILE A 168 -22.09 1.20 -3.90
C ILE A 168 -20.80 0.40 -4.14
N VAL A 169 -20.92 -0.90 -4.38
CA VAL A 169 -19.82 -1.75 -4.81
C VAL A 169 -19.81 -1.77 -6.33
N LEU A 170 -18.76 -1.19 -6.93
CA LEU A 170 -18.46 -1.40 -8.35
C LEU A 170 -17.81 -2.78 -8.48
N SER A 171 -18.61 -3.83 -8.69
CA SER A 171 -18.08 -5.13 -9.11
C SER A 171 -17.65 -5.03 -10.57
N LYS A 172 -16.48 -4.42 -10.81
CA LYS A 172 -15.77 -4.64 -12.07
C LYS A 172 -15.36 -6.10 -12.08
N LYS A 173 -16.10 -6.96 -12.79
CA LYS A 173 -15.47 -8.13 -13.41
C LYS A 173 -14.52 -7.59 -14.48
N SER A 174 -13.35 -7.11 -14.06
CA SER A 174 -12.27 -6.81 -14.99
C SER A 174 -11.93 -8.10 -15.74
N LYS A 175 -11.82 -8.04 -17.07
CA LYS A 175 -11.10 -9.07 -17.82
C LYS A 175 -9.66 -9.06 -17.29
N PHE A 176 -9.30 -10.05 -16.48
CA PHE A 176 -7.99 -10.16 -15.85
C PHE A 176 -6.97 -10.77 -16.81
N ASN A 177 -5.74 -10.23 -16.80
CA ASN A 177 -4.59 -10.87 -17.42
C ASN A 177 -4.34 -12.21 -16.71
N LYS A 178 -4.52 -13.31 -17.43
CA LYS A 178 -4.24 -14.66 -16.92
C LYS A 178 -2.75 -14.78 -16.64
N TRP A 179 -2.41 -15.27 -15.44
CA TRP A 179 -1.04 -15.67 -15.14
C TRP A 179 -0.58 -16.68 -16.18
N LYS A 180 0.69 -16.60 -16.62
CA LYS A 180 1.27 -17.65 -17.47
C LYS A 180 1.10 -18.97 -16.72
N GLN A 181 0.39 -19.92 -17.32
CA GLN A 181 0.11 -21.20 -16.67
C GLN A 181 1.39 -22.01 -16.38
N ASN A 182 2.50 -21.64 -17.03
CA ASN A 182 3.81 -22.26 -16.87
C ASN A 182 4.65 -21.52 -15.81
N GLY A 183 4.93 -22.18 -14.69
CA GLY A 183 5.84 -21.71 -13.65
C GLY A 183 7.32 -21.95 -13.98
N ILE A 184 8.20 -21.16 -13.37
CA ILE A 184 9.65 -21.34 -13.38
C ILE A 184 10.12 -21.84 -12.01
N THR A 185 11.11 -22.73 -11.98
CA THR A 185 11.70 -23.17 -10.71
C THR A 185 12.73 -22.15 -10.25
N VAL A 186 12.52 -21.57 -9.06
CA VAL A 186 13.38 -20.49 -8.52
C VAL A 186 14.26 -20.93 -7.34
N ALA A 187 13.96 -22.08 -6.74
CA ALA A 187 14.72 -22.70 -5.67
C ALA A 187 14.47 -24.22 -5.68
N GLY A 188 15.50 -25.01 -5.37
CA GLY A 188 15.42 -26.46 -5.50
C GLY A 188 15.36 -26.92 -6.97
N GLY A 189 14.51 -27.92 -7.28
CA GLY A 189 14.29 -28.43 -8.64
C GLY A 189 15.19 -29.58 -9.08
N ASN A 190 16.20 -29.95 -8.28
CA ASN A 190 17.16 -31.00 -8.61
C ASN A 190 16.84 -32.35 -7.94
N GLY A 191 15.55 -32.63 -7.74
CA GLY A 191 15.06 -33.82 -7.04
C GLY A 191 14.95 -33.66 -5.53
N GLU A 192 14.36 -34.68 -4.88
CA GLU A 192 14.27 -34.78 -3.42
C GLU A 192 15.63 -35.22 -2.86
N GLY A 193 16.17 -34.47 -1.88
CA GLY A 193 17.42 -34.83 -1.24
C GLY A 193 17.96 -33.75 -0.31
N LYS A 194 19.16 -33.98 0.22
CA LYS A 194 19.80 -33.16 1.27
C LYS A 194 20.85 -32.18 0.75
N GLU A 195 21.18 -32.24 -0.53
CA GLU A 195 22.15 -31.33 -1.14
C GLU A 195 21.65 -29.88 -1.11
N LEU A 196 22.55 -28.91 -1.25
CA LEU A 196 22.20 -27.48 -1.18
C LEU A 196 21.40 -26.99 -2.39
N ASN A 197 21.33 -27.75 -3.48
CA ASN A 197 20.47 -27.49 -4.63
C ASN A 197 19.16 -28.30 -4.60
N GLN A 198 18.88 -29.01 -3.51
CA GLN A 198 17.72 -29.88 -3.32
C GLN A 198 16.91 -29.47 -2.08
N VAL A 199 15.61 -29.78 -2.11
CA VAL A 199 14.68 -29.64 -0.97
C VAL A 199 13.89 -30.93 -0.82
N ASN A 200 13.49 -31.27 0.40
CA ASN A 200 12.65 -32.40 0.73
C ASN A 200 11.39 -31.96 1.47
N ARG A 201 10.25 -32.06 0.77
CA ARG A 201 8.91 -31.67 1.26
C ARG A 201 8.92 -30.30 1.97
N PRO A 202 9.30 -29.23 1.24
CA PRO A 202 9.22 -27.89 1.79
C PRO A 202 7.77 -27.52 2.09
N ILE A 203 7.51 -26.84 3.22
CA ILE A 203 6.16 -26.43 3.64
C ILE A 203 6.07 -24.90 3.67
N GLY A 204 6.89 -24.24 4.49
CA GLY A 204 6.91 -22.79 4.65
C GLY A 204 7.88 -22.10 3.70
N ILE A 205 7.49 -20.91 3.23
CA ILE A 205 8.32 -20.06 2.37
C ILE A 205 8.11 -18.60 2.73
N LEU A 206 9.20 -17.85 2.70
CA LEU A 206 9.21 -16.40 2.89
C LEU A 206 10.16 -15.77 1.90
N ILE A 207 9.78 -14.61 1.38
CA ILE A 207 10.64 -13.79 0.54
C ILE A 207 10.95 -12.50 1.31
N ASP A 208 12.23 -12.19 1.51
CA ASP A 208 12.64 -10.94 2.17
C ASP A 208 12.64 -9.74 1.20
N LYS A 209 12.89 -8.53 1.73
CA LYS A 209 12.99 -7.31 0.92
C LYS A 209 14.08 -7.35 -0.15
N LYS A 210 15.09 -8.22 0.00
CA LYS A 210 16.21 -8.42 -0.94
C LYS A 210 15.95 -9.57 -1.92
N LYS A 211 14.74 -10.12 -1.95
CA LYS A 211 14.34 -11.32 -2.73
C LYS A 211 15.15 -12.57 -2.41
N ASN A 212 15.69 -12.68 -1.20
CA ASN A 212 16.12 -13.97 -0.69
C ASN A 212 14.90 -14.80 -0.33
N ILE A 213 14.91 -16.05 -0.76
CA ILE A 213 13.84 -17.02 -0.54
C ILE A 213 14.27 -17.92 0.63
N PHE A 214 13.57 -17.83 1.74
CA PHE A 214 13.75 -18.70 2.90
C PHE A 214 12.74 -19.83 2.82
N ILE A 215 13.23 -21.07 2.85
CA ILE A 215 12.40 -22.27 2.70
C ILE A 215 12.57 -23.13 3.95
N ALA A 216 11.46 -23.45 4.60
CA ALA A 216 11.39 -24.49 5.62
C ALA A 216 11.42 -25.85 4.92
N ASP A 217 12.61 -26.45 4.86
CA ASP A 217 12.89 -27.74 4.23
C ASP A 217 12.62 -28.86 5.24
N SER A 218 11.33 -29.13 5.43
CA SER A 218 10.77 -29.78 6.62
C SER A 218 11.34 -31.18 6.89
N TYR A 219 11.51 -32.00 5.85
CA TYR A 219 12.02 -33.38 5.98
C TYR A 219 13.54 -33.44 6.06
N ASN A 220 14.24 -32.36 5.67
CA ASN A 220 15.67 -32.22 5.93
C ASN A 220 15.97 -31.48 7.24
N HIS A 221 14.93 -31.08 7.99
CA HIS A 221 15.03 -30.44 9.30
C HIS A 221 15.94 -29.21 9.31
N ARG A 222 15.75 -28.35 8.29
CA ARG A 222 16.56 -27.16 8.08
C ARG A 222 15.73 -26.03 7.47
N VAL A 223 16.25 -24.82 7.57
CA VAL A 223 15.80 -23.67 6.79
C VAL A 223 16.93 -23.26 5.87
N VAL A 224 16.61 -23.08 4.60
CA VAL A 224 17.57 -22.75 3.55
C VAL A 224 17.22 -21.40 2.94
N GLU A 225 18.21 -20.53 2.82
CA GLU A 225 18.14 -19.26 2.10
C GLU A 225 18.66 -19.44 0.67
N TRP A 226 17.82 -19.17 -0.33
CA TRP A 226 18.21 -19.02 -1.72
C TRP A 226 18.26 -17.55 -2.08
N LYS A 227 19.42 -17.07 -2.52
CA LYS A 227 19.51 -15.76 -3.16
C LYS A 227 18.87 -15.82 -4.55
N TYR A 228 18.32 -14.70 -5.01
CA TYR A 228 17.79 -14.58 -6.37
C TYR A 228 18.83 -15.05 -7.40
N ASN A 229 18.42 -15.92 -8.34
CA ASN A 229 19.26 -16.58 -9.36
C ASN A 229 20.37 -17.51 -8.84
N SER A 230 20.42 -17.84 -7.54
CA SER A 230 21.37 -18.82 -7.03
C SER A 230 20.97 -20.25 -7.42
N LYS A 231 21.94 -21.06 -7.86
CA LYS A 231 21.73 -22.48 -8.14
C LYS A 231 21.70 -23.34 -6.87
N GLU A 232 22.27 -22.83 -5.79
CA GLU A 232 22.38 -23.52 -4.50
C GLU A 232 21.90 -22.61 -3.37
N GLY A 233 21.25 -23.20 -2.39
CA GLY A 233 20.83 -22.55 -1.17
C GLY A 233 21.92 -22.59 -0.11
N LYS A 234 21.73 -21.79 0.93
CA LYS A 234 22.58 -21.76 2.12
C LYS A 234 21.75 -22.11 3.35
N ILE A 235 22.20 -23.06 4.15
CA ILE A 235 21.52 -23.37 5.42
C ILE A 235 21.68 -22.18 6.36
N VAL A 236 20.56 -21.62 6.80
CA VAL A 236 20.51 -20.49 7.75
C VAL A 236 20.02 -20.90 9.13
N ALA A 237 19.29 -22.02 9.23
CA ALA A 237 18.92 -22.65 10.49
C ALA A 237 18.77 -24.17 10.36
N GLY A 238 18.93 -24.89 11.47
CA GLY A 238 18.90 -26.35 11.48
C GLY A 238 20.08 -26.98 10.74
N GLY A 239 19.85 -28.12 10.09
CA GLY A 239 20.88 -28.87 9.34
C GLY A 239 21.83 -29.71 10.21
N ASN A 240 21.64 -29.71 11.53
CA ASN A 240 22.44 -30.50 12.50
C ASN A 240 21.78 -31.85 12.85
N GLY A 241 21.02 -32.42 11.90
CA GLY A 241 20.18 -33.60 12.10
C GLY A 241 18.86 -33.31 12.81
N GLU A 242 17.95 -34.28 12.75
CA GLU A 242 16.69 -34.27 13.48
C GLU A 242 16.94 -34.31 14.99
N GLY A 243 16.25 -33.47 15.76
CA GLY A 243 16.27 -33.55 17.21
C GLY A 243 15.68 -32.35 17.91
N HIS A 244 15.69 -32.38 19.24
CA HIS A 244 15.08 -31.38 20.12
C HIS A 244 16.08 -30.39 20.72
N ARG A 245 17.38 -30.56 20.47
CA ARG A 245 18.42 -29.63 20.96
C ARG A 245 18.18 -28.23 20.40
N ILE A 246 18.70 -27.21 21.08
CA ILE A 246 18.49 -25.81 20.70
C ILE A 246 19.02 -25.47 19.29
N ASN A 247 20.02 -26.22 18.82
CA ASN A 247 20.60 -26.09 17.49
C ASN A 247 20.12 -27.16 16.49
N GLN A 248 19.07 -27.90 16.82
CA GLN A 248 18.42 -28.87 15.93
C GLN A 248 16.98 -28.43 15.66
N LEU A 249 16.46 -28.77 14.49
CA LEU A 249 15.03 -28.63 14.18
C LEU A 249 14.44 -30.03 14.04
N ASN A 250 13.14 -30.15 14.21
CA ASN A 250 12.35 -31.32 13.88
C ASN A 250 11.06 -30.88 13.18
N TYR A 251 11.01 -31.15 11.88
CA TYR A 251 9.89 -30.84 11.00
C TYR A 251 9.49 -29.35 11.03
N PRO A 252 10.37 -28.41 10.65
CA PRO A 252 10.01 -27.00 10.60
C PRO A 252 8.91 -26.77 9.55
N THR A 253 7.80 -26.16 9.94
CA THR A 253 6.64 -25.95 9.06
C THR A 253 6.56 -24.56 8.46
N ASP A 254 7.09 -23.54 9.15
CA ASP A 254 7.07 -22.16 8.68
C ASP A 254 8.28 -21.35 9.15
N VAL A 255 8.59 -20.28 8.42
CA VAL A 255 9.68 -19.35 8.69
C VAL A 255 9.26 -17.90 8.42
N ILE A 256 9.54 -17.00 9.36
CA ILE A 256 9.40 -15.55 9.20
C ILE A 256 10.70 -14.84 9.57
N ILE A 257 10.87 -13.59 9.11
CA ILE A 257 12.03 -12.76 9.48
C ILE A 257 11.62 -11.73 10.53
N ASP A 258 12.41 -11.64 11.57
CA ASP A 258 12.44 -10.49 12.46
C ASP A 258 13.34 -9.41 11.86
N GLN A 259 12.71 -8.42 11.23
CA GLN A 259 13.43 -7.34 10.54
C GLN A 259 14.25 -6.46 11.49
N GLN A 260 13.88 -6.38 12.78
CA GLN A 260 14.61 -5.55 13.74
C GLN A 260 15.92 -6.20 14.18
N ASN A 261 15.92 -7.53 14.32
CA ASN A 261 17.06 -8.28 14.86
C ASN A 261 17.85 -9.06 13.80
N HIS A 262 17.46 -8.97 12.53
CA HIS A 262 18.04 -9.75 11.42
C HIS A 262 18.12 -11.26 11.72
N SER A 263 17.10 -11.79 12.39
CA SER A 263 16.99 -13.21 12.77
C SER A 263 15.82 -13.89 12.09
N VAL A 264 15.88 -15.20 11.89
CA VAL A 264 14.72 -15.99 11.43
C VAL A 264 13.98 -16.57 12.64
N ILE A 265 12.67 -16.63 12.55
CA ILE A 265 11.78 -17.26 13.53
C ILE A 265 11.10 -18.42 12.84
N ILE A 266 11.12 -19.58 13.49
CA ILE A 266 10.79 -20.85 12.88
C ILE A 266 9.75 -21.55 13.75
N ALA A 267 8.69 -22.06 13.11
CA ALA A 267 7.75 -22.99 13.72
C ALA A 267 8.35 -24.39 13.63
N ASP A 268 8.76 -24.92 14.77
CA ASP A 268 9.46 -26.20 14.89
C ASP A 268 8.47 -27.26 15.39
N TYR A 269 7.57 -27.68 14.48
CA TYR A 269 6.31 -28.36 14.79
C TYR A 269 6.45 -29.59 15.68
N ASN A 270 7.31 -30.55 15.33
CA ASN A 270 7.45 -31.78 16.13
C ASN A 270 8.14 -31.53 17.48
N ASN A 271 8.92 -30.45 17.60
CA ASN A 271 9.49 -30.01 18.87
C ASN A 271 8.52 -29.14 19.67
N ARG A 272 7.31 -28.87 19.17
CA ARG A 272 6.24 -28.09 19.79
C ARG A 272 6.72 -26.74 20.31
N ARG A 273 7.49 -26.02 19.49
CA ARG A 273 8.12 -24.75 19.88
C ARG A 273 8.27 -23.78 18.71
N VAL A 274 8.29 -22.49 19.03
CA VAL A 274 8.74 -21.44 18.13
C VAL A 274 10.12 -20.96 18.56
N ILE A 275 11.08 -21.02 17.65
CA ILE A 275 12.48 -20.73 17.92
C ILE A 275 12.97 -19.55 17.09
N ARG A 276 13.68 -18.61 17.73
CA ARG A 276 14.44 -17.56 17.04
C ARG A 276 15.87 -18.03 16.82
N TRP A 277 16.35 -17.87 15.60
CA TRP A 277 17.69 -18.26 15.17
C TRP A 277 18.48 -17.03 14.73
N LEU A 278 19.51 -16.68 15.52
CA LEU A 278 20.39 -15.53 15.29
C LEU A 278 21.85 -15.98 15.44
N ASN A 279 22.62 -16.13 14.34
CA ASN A 279 24.08 -16.37 14.34
C ASN A 279 24.65 -17.14 15.56
N GLN A 280 24.27 -18.41 15.72
CA GLN A 280 24.66 -19.31 16.83
C GLN A 280 24.09 -19.01 18.23
N ASN A 281 23.31 -17.95 18.40
CA ASN A 281 22.55 -17.62 19.60
C ASN A 281 21.06 -17.92 19.39
N GLN A 282 20.69 -19.20 19.46
CA GLN A 282 19.30 -19.62 19.35
C GLN A 282 18.55 -19.41 20.67
N ARG A 283 17.27 -19.02 20.57
CA ARG A 283 16.41 -18.83 21.74
C ARG A 283 15.02 -19.38 21.44
N ILE A 284 14.50 -20.21 22.35
CA ILE A 284 13.09 -20.61 22.34
C ILE A 284 12.28 -19.37 22.71
N LEU A 285 11.37 -18.97 21.82
CA LEU A 285 10.44 -17.87 22.09
C LEU A 285 9.22 -18.41 22.83
N ILE A 286 8.64 -19.50 22.34
CA ILE A 286 7.43 -20.12 22.86
C ILE A 286 7.61 -21.63 22.81
N ASP A 287 7.21 -22.34 23.86
CA ASP A 287 7.20 -23.79 23.96
C ASP A 287 5.78 -24.34 24.21
N ASN A 288 5.64 -25.66 24.13
CA ASN A 288 4.37 -26.37 24.33
C ASN A 288 3.23 -25.86 23.45
N ILE A 289 3.53 -25.57 22.18
CA ILE A 289 2.58 -25.12 21.16
C ILE A 289 2.72 -25.99 19.92
N ASP A 290 1.62 -26.50 19.37
CA ASP A 290 1.63 -27.27 18.12
C ASP A 290 1.63 -26.31 16.92
N CYS A 291 2.69 -25.49 16.85
CA CYS A 291 2.80 -24.37 15.92
C CYS A 291 2.93 -24.85 14.47
N TYR A 292 2.04 -24.38 13.61
CA TYR A 292 2.09 -24.70 12.18
C TYR A 292 2.47 -23.50 11.31
N GLY A 293 1.71 -22.42 11.38
CA GLY A 293 1.91 -21.19 10.62
C GLY A 293 2.26 -19.99 11.50
N LEU A 294 3.06 -19.09 10.95
CA LEU A 294 3.57 -17.88 11.60
C LEU A 294 3.23 -16.63 10.78
N ALA A 295 2.75 -15.60 11.47
CA ALA A 295 2.63 -14.26 10.90
C ALA A 295 3.11 -13.21 11.91
N MET A 296 3.67 -12.11 11.41
CA MET A 296 4.07 -10.99 12.25
C MET A 296 3.55 -9.69 11.65
N ASP A 297 2.88 -8.89 12.47
CA ASP A 297 2.38 -7.58 12.05
C ASP A 297 3.44 -6.48 12.23
N LYS A 298 3.19 -5.32 11.62
CA LYS A 298 4.05 -4.13 11.69
C LYS A 298 4.28 -3.60 13.10
N ASN A 299 3.41 -3.95 14.06
CA ASN A 299 3.51 -3.52 15.44
C ASN A 299 4.35 -4.49 16.29
N GLY A 300 4.91 -5.54 15.68
CA GLY A 300 5.70 -6.54 16.39
C GLY A 300 4.84 -7.49 17.22
N PHE A 301 3.64 -7.84 16.76
CA PHE A 301 2.91 -8.98 17.30
C PHE A 301 3.14 -10.23 16.45
N LEU A 302 3.46 -11.33 17.11
CA LEU A 302 3.62 -12.66 16.53
C LEU A 302 2.32 -13.44 16.69
N TYR A 303 1.77 -13.92 15.58
CA TYR A 303 0.57 -14.74 15.50
C TYR A 303 0.97 -16.16 15.14
N ILE A 304 0.40 -17.15 15.83
CA ILE A 304 0.72 -18.56 15.68
C ILE A 304 -0.56 -19.35 15.62
N SER A 305 -0.68 -20.24 14.63
CA SER A 305 -1.74 -21.23 14.56
C SER A 305 -1.30 -22.45 15.34
N ASP A 306 -2.13 -22.82 16.30
CA ASP A 306 -2.02 -24.10 16.99
C ASP A 306 -2.86 -25.12 16.24
N TYR A 307 -2.17 -26.09 15.64
CA TYR A 307 -2.77 -27.09 14.77
C TYR A 307 -3.67 -28.07 15.53
N GLN A 308 -3.38 -28.33 16.80
CA GLN A 308 -4.10 -29.32 17.63
C GLN A 308 -5.20 -28.67 18.47
N MET A 309 -4.98 -27.43 18.92
CA MET A 309 -5.94 -26.69 19.74
C MET A 309 -6.99 -25.94 18.93
N ASP A 310 -6.95 -26.03 17.59
CA ASP A 310 -7.90 -25.39 16.67
C ASP A 310 -8.06 -23.88 16.93
N GLU A 311 -6.93 -23.20 17.14
CA GLU A 311 -6.92 -21.79 17.51
C GLU A 311 -5.72 -21.02 16.94
N VAL A 312 -5.86 -19.69 16.94
CA VAL A 312 -4.76 -18.77 16.64
C VAL A 312 -4.57 -17.87 17.85
N ARG A 313 -3.33 -17.80 18.31
CA ARG A 313 -2.92 -16.97 19.45
C ARG A 313 -1.90 -15.93 19.02
N ARG A 314 -1.83 -14.84 19.77
CA ARG A 314 -0.94 -13.71 19.52
C ARG A 314 -0.11 -13.35 20.75
N TRP A 315 1.18 -13.10 20.54
CA TRP A 315 2.13 -12.59 21.52
C TRP A 315 2.73 -11.28 21.05
N LYS A 316 3.11 -10.42 22.00
CA LYS A 316 3.91 -9.23 21.71
C LYS A 316 5.39 -9.61 21.73
N MET A 317 6.15 -9.19 20.73
CA MET A 317 7.58 -9.48 20.68
C MET A 317 8.30 -8.94 21.94
N GLY A 318 9.06 -9.81 22.61
CA GLY A 318 9.72 -9.54 23.88
C GLY A 318 8.95 -9.99 25.13
N GLU A 319 7.65 -10.31 25.01
CA GLU A 319 6.76 -10.67 26.12
C GLU A 319 6.15 -12.07 25.90
N TYR A 320 6.98 -13.13 25.98
CA TYR A 320 6.57 -14.51 25.68
C TYR A 320 6.28 -15.39 26.90
N ASN A 321 6.39 -14.85 28.12
CA ASN A 321 6.17 -15.62 29.36
C ASN A 321 4.67 -15.75 29.73
N ASN A 322 3.76 -15.52 28.78
CA ASN A 322 2.32 -15.62 28.95
C ASN A 322 1.73 -16.61 27.94
N GLU A 323 0.51 -17.11 28.21
CA GLU A 323 -0.18 -18.10 27.37
C GLU A 323 -0.66 -17.56 26.00
N GLY A 324 -0.30 -16.33 25.64
CA GLY A 324 -0.76 -15.66 24.44
C GLY A 324 -2.23 -15.25 24.49
N ILE A 325 -2.61 -14.29 23.66
CA ILE A 325 -4.00 -13.84 23.55
C ILE A 325 -4.69 -14.64 22.45
N LEU A 326 -5.78 -15.35 22.79
CA LEU A 326 -6.64 -16.03 21.82
C LEU A 326 -7.30 -15.00 20.88
N VAL A 327 -6.97 -15.04 19.60
CA VAL A 327 -7.47 -14.09 18.59
C VAL A 327 -8.48 -14.70 17.63
N ALA A 328 -8.41 -16.01 17.35
CA ALA A 328 -9.39 -16.74 16.54
C ALA A 328 -9.48 -18.22 16.97
N GLY A 329 -10.63 -18.85 16.72
CA GLY A 329 -10.87 -20.25 17.11
C GLY A 329 -11.06 -20.47 18.62
N GLY A 330 -10.93 -21.73 19.05
CA GLY A 330 -11.15 -22.18 20.43
C GLY A 330 -12.62 -22.44 20.81
N ASN A 331 -12.84 -23.08 21.96
CA ASN A 331 -14.18 -23.49 22.43
C ASN A 331 -15.09 -22.33 22.90
N ASP A 332 -14.54 -21.13 23.10
CA ASP A 332 -15.26 -19.97 23.67
C ASP A 332 -15.65 -18.89 22.65
N LYS A 333 -15.30 -19.06 21.36
CA LYS A 333 -15.53 -18.06 20.29
C LYS A 333 -16.30 -18.65 19.11
N GLY A 334 -17.54 -19.09 19.34
CA GLY A 334 -18.64 -19.26 18.37
C GLY A 334 -18.42 -20.15 17.12
N GLN A 335 -17.43 -19.87 16.28
CA GLN A 335 -17.09 -20.63 15.08
C GLN A 335 -15.79 -21.42 15.30
N LYS A 336 -15.89 -22.74 15.37
CA LYS A 336 -14.76 -23.65 15.54
C LYS A 336 -13.91 -23.73 14.27
N LEU A 337 -12.61 -23.53 14.42
CA LEU A 337 -11.61 -23.92 13.43
C LEU A 337 -11.40 -25.44 13.51
N ASN A 338 -10.73 -26.00 12.51
CA ASN A 338 -10.34 -27.40 12.46
C ASN A 338 -9.02 -27.50 11.69
N HIS A 339 -7.94 -27.72 12.44
CA HIS A 339 -6.57 -27.81 11.98
C HIS A 339 -6.14 -26.57 11.17
N PRO A 340 -6.13 -25.37 11.77
CA PRO A 340 -5.70 -24.15 11.10
C PRO A 340 -4.22 -24.24 10.76
N THR A 341 -3.86 -23.95 9.51
CA THR A 341 -2.47 -24.05 9.02
C THR A 341 -1.82 -22.67 8.86
N PHE A 342 -1.80 -22.09 7.67
CA PHE A 342 -1.21 -20.76 7.48
C PHE A 342 -2.21 -19.62 7.67
N MET A 343 -1.68 -18.42 7.88
CA MET A 343 -2.47 -17.22 8.07
C MET A 343 -1.80 -15.98 7.48
N PHE A 344 -2.65 -15.03 7.10
CA PHE A 344 -2.27 -13.68 6.72
C PHE A 344 -2.90 -12.68 7.68
N VAL A 345 -2.14 -11.64 8.05
CA VAL A 345 -2.61 -10.56 8.94
C VAL A 345 -2.54 -9.25 8.18
N ASP A 346 -3.67 -8.56 8.04
CA ASP A 346 -3.74 -7.29 7.33
C ASP A 346 -3.34 -6.08 8.21
N GLU A 347 -3.31 -4.88 7.60
CA GLU A 347 -2.93 -3.63 8.29
C GLU A 347 -3.84 -3.30 9.49
N ASP A 348 -5.10 -3.74 9.46
CA ASP A 348 -6.12 -3.53 10.49
C ASP A 348 -6.09 -4.63 11.58
N GLN A 349 -5.13 -5.55 11.52
CA GLN A 349 -5.01 -6.74 12.37
C GLN A 349 -6.20 -7.69 12.23
N SER A 350 -6.86 -7.72 11.07
CA SER A 350 -7.72 -8.84 10.71
C SER A 350 -6.86 -10.01 10.28
N ILE A 351 -7.29 -11.22 10.66
CA ILE A 351 -6.54 -12.44 10.42
C ILE A 351 -7.33 -13.32 9.46
N TYR A 352 -6.70 -13.70 8.36
CA TYR A 352 -7.22 -14.64 7.38
C TYR A 352 -6.56 -15.98 7.64
N ILE A 353 -7.36 -17.01 7.92
CA ILE A 353 -6.87 -18.30 8.40
C ILE A 353 -7.31 -19.39 7.42
N SER A 354 -6.36 -20.21 6.99
CA SER A 354 -6.66 -21.44 6.27
C SER A 354 -7.16 -22.49 7.26
N ASP A 355 -8.49 -22.66 7.31
CA ASP A 355 -9.19 -23.63 8.15
C ASP A 355 -9.24 -24.97 7.40
N SER A 356 -8.08 -25.65 7.36
CA SER A 356 -7.76 -26.67 6.36
C SER A 356 -8.72 -27.85 6.33
N ASN A 357 -9.10 -28.40 7.49
CA ASN A 357 -10.01 -29.55 7.52
C ASN A 357 -11.47 -29.16 7.30
N ASN A 358 -11.84 -27.90 7.54
CA ASN A 358 -13.14 -27.38 7.16
C ASN A 358 -13.20 -26.89 5.70
N ASN A 359 -12.12 -27.04 4.93
CA ASN A 359 -12.05 -26.72 3.51
C ASN A 359 -12.49 -25.28 3.18
N ARG A 360 -12.01 -24.33 3.97
CA ARG A 360 -12.38 -22.91 3.84
C ARG A 360 -11.27 -21.99 4.31
N VAL A 361 -11.39 -20.72 3.94
CA VAL A 361 -10.63 -19.61 4.53
C VAL A 361 -11.58 -18.72 5.27
N VAL A 362 -11.18 -18.30 6.47
CA VAL A 362 -12.03 -17.51 7.35
C VAL A 362 -11.29 -16.26 7.81
N LYS A 363 -11.96 -15.10 7.74
CA LYS A 363 -11.47 -13.81 8.20
C LYS A 363 -12.02 -13.50 9.60
N TRP A 364 -11.14 -13.21 10.55
CA TRP A 364 -11.50 -12.63 11.85
C TRP A 364 -11.05 -11.18 11.90
N LYS A 365 -12.00 -10.25 12.06
CA LYS A 365 -11.68 -8.85 12.38
C LYS A 365 -11.14 -8.76 13.80
N LYS A 366 -10.29 -7.76 14.08
CA LYS A 366 -9.75 -7.51 15.42
C LYS A 366 -10.85 -7.42 16.47
N GLY A 367 -10.79 -8.28 17.49
CA GLY A 367 -11.77 -8.33 18.58
C GLY A 367 -13.10 -9.01 18.23
N ALA A 368 -13.27 -9.52 17.01
CA ALA A 368 -14.46 -10.26 16.63
C ALA A 368 -14.63 -11.54 17.45
N LYS A 369 -15.89 -11.86 17.76
CA LYS A 369 -16.26 -13.10 18.46
C LYS A 369 -16.41 -14.31 17.53
N GLN A 370 -16.58 -14.07 16.24
CA GLN A 370 -16.78 -15.08 15.19
C GLN A 370 -16.11 -14.62 13.91
N GLY A 371 -15.78 -15.57 13.04
CA GLY A 371 -15.17 -15.31 11.75
C GLY A 371 -16.21 -15.27 10.65
N THR A 372 -15.81 -14.72 9.50
CA THR A 372 -16.59 -14.74 8.27
C THR A 372 -15.87 -15.62 7.27
N VAL A 373 -16.57 -16.59 6.66
CA VAL A 373 -15.99 -17.39 5.58
C VAL A 373 -15.81 -16.49 4.37
N VAL A 374 -14.59 -16.43 3.84
CA VAL A 374 -14.22 -15.52 2.72
C VAL A 374 -13.71 -16.27 1.48
N ALA A 375 -13.47 -17.57 1.59
CA ALA A 375 -13.26 -18.45 0.44
C ALA A 375 -13.63 -19.90 0.79
N GLY A 376 -14.19 -20.64 -0.16
CA GLY A 376 -14.64 -22.02 0.04
C GLY A 376 -15.82 -22.14 1.01
N GLY A 377 -15.86 -23.21 1.80
CA GLY A 377 -16.94 -23.46 2.78
C GLY A 377 -18.17 -24.19 2.23
N ASN A 378 -18.22 -24.50 0.94
CA ASN A 378 -19.31 -25.24 0.29
C ASN A 378 -19.02 -26.75 0.17
N GLY A 379 -18.34 -27.30 1.17
CA GLY A 379 -17.86 -28.69 1.18
C GLY A 379 -16.53 -28.90 0.46
N GLN A 380 -15.94 -30.08 0.68
CA GLN A 380 -14.71 -30.49 0.02
C GLN A 380 -14.99 -30.83 -1.45
N GLY A 381 -14.26 -30.23 -2.38
CA GLY A 381 -14.44 -30.55 -3.80
C GLY A 381 -13.63 -29.67 -4.73
N ARG A 382 -13.89 -29.83 -6.05
CA ARG A 382 -13.15 -29.17 -7.14
C ARG A 382 -13.90 -28.02 -7.81
N ASN A 383 -15.15 -27.78 -7.43
CA ASN A 383 -15.93 -26.68 -7.98
C ASN A 383 -15.30 -25.33 -7.61
N LEU A 384 -15.69 -24.26 -8.30
CA LEU A 384 -15.11 -22.93 -8.12
C LEU A 384 -15.47 -22.30 -6.77
N ASN A 385 -16.56 -22.71 -6.14
CA ASN A 385 -16.95 -22.36 -4.76
C ASN A 385 -16.43 -23.34 -3.68
N GLN A 386 -15.62 -24.33 -4.06
CA GLN A 386 -15.12 -25.38 -3.17
C GLN A 386 -13.60 -25.38 -3.08
N LEU A 387 -13.10 -25.80 -1.92
CA LEU A 387 -11.68 -26.03 -1.66
C LEU A 387 -11.48 -27.47 -1.18
N SER A 388 -10.26 -27.97 -1.26
CA SER A 388 -9.84 -29.25 -0.71
C SER A 388 -8.51 -29.08 0.01
N TYR A 389 -8.58 -29.05 1.35
CA TYR A 389 -7.44 -28.90 2.23
C TYR A 389 -6.60 -27.64 1.91
N PRO A 390 -7.19 -26.43 2.00
CA PRO A 390 -6.45 -25.20 1.75
C PRO A 390 -5.36 -25.03 2.81
N ARG A 391 -4.12 -24.76 2.40
CA ARG A 391 -2.99 -24.59 3.34
C ARG A 391 -2.52 -23.15 3.43
N GLY A 392 -2.26 -22.50 2.29
CA GLY A 392 -1.75 -21.14 2.22
C GLY A 392 -2.84 -20.12 1.90
N VAL A 393 -2.76 -18.93 2.51
CA VAL A 393 -3.64 -17.80 2.20
C VAL A 393 -2.85 -16.50 2.19
N ILE A 394 -2.99 -15.70 1.13
CA ILE A 394 -2.55 -14.31 1.09
C ILE A 394 -3.67 -13.41 0.61
N VAL A 395 -3.60 -12.14 0.98
CA VAL A 395 -4.54 -11.12 0.50
C VAL A 395 -3.73 -10.01 -0.15
N ASP A 396 -4.11 -9.60 -1.36
CA ASP A 396 -3.48 -8.44 -2.00
C ASP A 396 -4.10 -7.11 -1.53
N HIS A 397 -3.48 -6.00 -1.92
CA HIS A 397 -3.93 -4.66 -1.55
C HIS A 397 -5.31 -4.27 -2.12
N LEU A 398 -5.85 -5.02 -3.08
CA LEU A 398 -7.22 -4.82 -3.60
C LEU A 398 -8.24 -5.62 -2.79
N GLY A 399 -7.79 -6.41 -1.81
CA GLY A 399 -8.63 -7.30 -1.02
C GLY A 399 -8.87 -8.67 -1.68
N HIS A 400 -8.19 -9.00 -2.79
CA HIS A 400 -8.33 -10.32 -3.39
C HIS A 400 -7.61 -11.37 -2.55
N ILE A 401 -8.29 -12.47 -2.29
CA ILE A 401 -7.82 -13.56 -1.44
C ILE A 401 -7.30 -14.67 -2.35
N TYR A 402 -6.02 -15.00 -2.24
CA TYR A 402 -5.41 -16.12 -2.97
C TYR A 402 -5.21 -17.27 -2.01
N VAL A 403 -5.70 -18.44 -2.41
CA VAL A 403 -5.72 -19.64 -1.59
C VAL A 403 -4.98 -20.75 -2.32
N ALA A 404 -4.03 -21.37 -1.62
CA ALA A 404 -3.41 -22.60 -2.08
C ALA A 404 -4.33 -23.78 -1.76
N ASP A 405 -5.10 -24.20 -2.76
CA ASP A 405 -6.05 -25.32 -2.71
C ASP A 405 -5.28 -26.64 -2.92
N SER A 406 -4.59 -27.05 -1.86
CA SER A 406 -3.44 -27.95 -1.95
C SER A 406 -3.79 -29.31 -2.56
N GLN A 407 -4.87 -29.96 -2.12
CA GLN A 407 -5.27 -31.28 -2.65
C GLN A 407 -5.89 -31.22 -4.04
N ASN A 408 -6.32 -30.04 -4.48
CA ASN A 408 -6.76 -29.82 -5.86
C ASN A 408 -5.63 -29.33 -6.77
N HIS A 409 -4.40 -29.19 -6.26
CA HIS A 409 -3.23 -28.85 -7.06
C HIS A 409 -3.40 -27.53 -7.84
N ARG A 410 -4.01 -26.53 -7.20
CA ARG A 410 -4.32 -25.24 -7.82
C ARG A 410 -4.16 -24.08 -6.83
N ILE A 411 -3.95 -22.88 -7.38
CA ILE A 411 -4.13 -21.63 -6.65
C ILE A 411 -5.41 -21.00 -7.15
N MET A 412 -6.25 -20.59 -6.21
CA MET A 412 -7.55 -20.00 -6.46
C MET A 412 -7.57 -18.56 -5.95
N ARG A 413 -8.31 -17.67 -6.60
CA ARG A 413 -8.53 -16.28 -6.15
C ARG A 413 -10.00 -16.02 -5.92
N TRP A 414 -10.33 -15.38 -4.81
CA TRP A 414 -11.65 -14.81 -4.52
C TRP A 414 -11.57 -13.29 -4.45
N CYS A 415 -12.59 -12.62 -4.98
CA CYS A 415 -12.83 -11.20 -4.72
C CYS A 415 -13.79 -11.06 -3.53
N ASP A 416 -13.75 -9.91 -2.86
CA ASP A 416 -14.60 -9.67 -1.69
C ASP A 416 -16.09 -9.77 -2.08
N GLY A 417 -16.83 -10.62 -1.36
CA GLY A 417 -18.26 -10.86 -1.60
C GLY A 417 -18.63 -11.85 -2.71
N GLU A 418 -17.67 -12.42 -3.46
CA GLU A 418 -17.97 -13.43 -4.48
C GLU A 418 -18.21 -14.83 -3.88
N GLU A 419 -19.22 -15.54 -4.39
CA GLU A 419 -19.55 -16.91 -3.96
C GLU A 419 -18.61 -17.97 -4.57
N GLU A 420 -17.99 -17.66 -5.71
CA GLU A 420 -17.07 -18.52 -6.45
C GLU A 420 -15.70 -17.87 -6.65
N GLY A 421 -14.65 -18.69 -6.64
CA GLY A 421 -13.29 -18.26 -6.95
C GLY A 421 -12.93 -18.55 -8.40
N GLU A 422 -11.82 -17.98 -8.86
CA GLU A 422 -11.23 -18.31 -10.16
C GLU A 422 -9.91 -19.06 -10.01
N ILE A 423 -9.63 -19.98 -10.94
CA ILE A 423 -8.34 -20.66 -11.00
C ILE A 423 -7.30 -19.70 -11.56
N VAL A 424 -6.29 -19.39 -10.76
CA VAL A 424 -5.18 -18.51 -11.15
C VAL A 424 -4.08 -19.32 -11.84
N VAL A 425 -3.71 -20.46 -11.26
CA VAL A 425 -2.67 -21.36 -11.78
C VAL A 425 -2.90 -22.79 -11.27
N GLY A 426 -2.47 -23.79 -12.04
CA GLY A 426 -2.63 -25.21 -11.73
C GLY A 426 -4.01 -25.77 -12.13
N GLY A 427 -4.43 -26.86 -11.47
CA GLY A 427 -5.66 -27.58 -11.81
C GLY A 427 -5.50 -28.68 -12.88
N ASN A 428 -4.29 -28.83 -13.44
CA ASN A 428 -3.97 -29.86 -14.46
C ASN A 428 -3.42 -31.18 -13.85
N GLY A 429 -3.82 -31.48 -12.61
CA GLY A 429 -3.33 -32.63 -11.85
C GLY A 429 -2.01 -32.40 -11.12
N LYS A 430 -1.64 -33.39 -10.29
CA LYS A 430 -0.40 -33.40 -9.51
C LYS A 430 0.80 -33.64 -10.40
N GLY A 431 1.82 -32.80 -10.32
CA GLY A 431 3.10 -33.08 -10.98
C GLY A 431 4.12 -31.94 -10.90
N SER A 432 5.21 -32.09 -11.64
CA SER A 432 6.36 -31.19 -11.68
C SER A 432 6.55 -30.49 -13.03
N GLN A 433 5.60 -30.65 -13.96
CA GLN A 433 5.60 -29.94 -15.24
C GLN A 433 5.24 -28.47 -15.01
N SER A 434 5.62 -27.58 -15.93
CA SER A 434 5.44 -26.14 -15.77
C SER A 434 3.98 -25.72 -15.52
N ASN A 435 3.02 -26.49 -16.04
CA ASN A 435 1.58 -26.27 -15.89
C ASN A 435 0.91 -27.11 -14.78
N GLN A 436 1.69 -27.78 -13.92
CA GLN A 436 1.21 -28.64 -12.83
C GLN A 436 1.71 -28.12 -11.48
N LEU A 437 0.91 -28.32 -10.42
CA LEU A 437 1.30 -28.05 -9.05
C LEU A 437 1.23 -29.33 -8.22
N ASN A 438 2.03 -29.42 -7.18
CA ASN A 438 2.00 -30.56 -6.25
C ASN A 438 1.85 -30.05 -4.82
N ASN A 439 0.61 -30.02 -4.32
CA ASN A 439 0.26 -29.50 -2.99
C ASN A 439 0.85 -28.10 -2.73
N PRO A 440 0.44 -27.07 -3.50
CA PRO A 440 0.97 -25.72 -3.31
C PRO A 440 0.71 -25.19 -1.90
N TYR A 441 1.61 -24.31 -1.44
CA TYR A 441 1.58 -23.58 -0.17
C TYR A 441 1.60 -22.06 -0.43
N GLU A 442 1.52 -21.25 0.63
CA GLU A 442 1.49 -19.78 0.55
C GLU A 442 2.75 -19.17 -0.08
N SER A 443 2.67 -17.95 -0.61
CA SER A 443 3.81 -17.11 -0.98
C SER A 443 3.52 -15.65 -0.64
N LYS A 444 4.33 -15.00 0.20
CA LYS A 444 4.12 -13.60 0.63
C LYS A 444 4.70 -12.63 -0.41
N PHE A 445 3.89 -11.71 -0.95
CA PHE A 445 4.31 -10.72 -1.95
C PHE A 445 4.11 -9.29 -1.43
N ASN A 446 5.12 -8.44 -1.60
CA ASN A 446 4.98 -6.99 -1.44
C ASN A 446 4.35 -6.42 -2.72
N LYS A 447 3.16 -5.81 -2.62
CA LYS A 447 2.47 -5.11 -3.73
C LYS A 447 2.20 -3.66 -3.33
N TRP A 448 1.78 -2.81 -4.25
CA TRP A 448 1.71 -1.36 -4.06
C TRP A 448 0.27 -0.86 -4.01
N LYS A 449 -0.04 0.15 -3.16
CA LYS A 449 -1.36 0.79 -3.18
C LYS A 449 -1.57 1.47 -4.54
N GLN A 450 -2.66 1.17 -5.25
CA GLN A 450 -2.94 1.82 -6.55
C GLN A 450 -3.38 3.28 -6.42
N ASN A 451 -3.90 3.68 -5.26
CA ASN A 451 -4.24 5.07 -5.00
C ASN A 451 -2.98 5.79 -4.49
N GLY A 452 -2.28 6.46 -5.39
CA GLY A 452 -1.12 7.26 -5.06
C GLY A 452 -1.47 8.46 -4.19
N ILE A 453 -0.57 8.83 -3.29
CA ILE A 453 -0.69 9.97 -2.39
C ILE A 453 0.04 11.15 -3.04
N ILE A 454 -0.66 12.28 -3.20
CA ILE A 454 0.00 13.52 -3.66
C ILE A 454 0.91 14.02 -2.53
N VAL A 455 2.21 14.10 -2.81
CA VAL A 455 3.24 14.50 -1.83
C VAL A 455 3.84 15.87 -2.10
N ALA A 456 3.70 16.38 -3.32
CA ALA A 456 4.06 17.74 -3.71
C ALA A 456 3.21 18.22 -4.90
N GLY A 457 2.93 19.52 -4.97
CA GLY A 457 2.06 20.11 -6.00
C GLY A 457 0.57 19.77 -5.81
N GLY A 458 -0.17 19.62 -6.91
CA GLY A 458 -1.59 19.22 -6.90
C GLY A 458 -2.60 20.36 -6.65
N ASN A 459 -2.15 21.62 -6.57
CA ASN A 459 -3.00 22.80 -6.38
C ASN A 459 -3.15 23.63 -7.67
N LYS A 460 -3.36 22.95 -8.81
CA LYS A 460 -3.29 23.50 -10.18
C LYS A 460 -1.89 23.96 -10.59
N GLU A 461 -1.66 24.10 -11.89
CA GLU A 461 -0.44 24.73 -12.40
C GLU A 461 -0.25 26.14 -11.84
N GLY A 462 1.01 26.52 -11.64
CA GLY A 462 1.35 27.90 -11.32
C GLY A 462 2.72 28.06 -10.69
N GLN A 463 3.05 29.30 -10.36
CA GLN A 463 4.37 29.72 -9.88
C GLN A 463 4.45 29.85 -8.35
N LYS A 464 3.35 29.66 -7.62
CA LYS A 464 3.36 29.74 -6.14
C LYS A 464 4.19 28.60 -5.55
N LEU A 465 4.60 28.75 -4.29
CA LEU A 465 5.42 27.75 -3.60
C LEU A 465 4.69 26.42 -3.35
N ASN A 466 3.35 26.41 -3.37
CA ASN A 466 2.54 25.20 -3.27
C ASN A 466 2.05 24.66 -4.62
N GLN A 467 2.58 25.18 -5.73
CA GLN A 467 2.23 24.82 -7.11
C GLN A 467 3.49 24.40 -7.88
N LEU A 468 3.31 23.52 -8.86
CA LEU A 468 4.32 23.13 -9.84
C LEU A 468 3.77 23.43 -11.24
N ASN A 469 4.63 23.44 -12.25
CA ASN A 469 4.26 23.55 -13.65
C ASN A 469 5.22 22.70 -14.51
N GLY A 470 4.71 21.57 -14.99
CA GLY A 470 5.46 20.56 -15.74
C GLY A 470 6.69 20.01 -14.97
N PRO A 471 6.52 19.36 -13.82
CA PRO A 471 7.65 18.72 -13.13
C PRO A 471 8.20 17.55 -13.96
N VAL A 472 9.54 17.43 -14.06
CA VAL A 472 10.21 16.44 -14.94
C VAL A 472 11.07 15.49 -14.13
N GLY A 473 12.32 15.83 -13.84
CA GLY A 473 13.22 15.04 -13.00
C GLY A 473 13.03 15.33 -11.52
N MET A 474 13.29 14.31 -10.69
CA MET A 474 13.26 14.44 -9.24
C MET A 474 14.37 13.65 -8.59
N PHE A 475 14.74 14.07 -7.38
CA PHE A 475 15.62 13.32 -6.50
C PHE A 475 15.09 13.35 -5.07
N ILE A 476 15.22 12.25 -4.35
CA ILE A 476 14.81 12.18 -2.94
C ILE A 476 16.03 11.85 -2.08
N ASP A 477 16.29 12.68 -1.08
CA ASP A 477 17.40 12.45 -0.15
C ASP A 477 17.03 11.49 1.00
N LYS A 478 18.01 11.15 1.83
CA LYS A 478 17.82 10.27 3.01
C LYS A 478 16.84 10.81 4.04
N ASN A 479 16.57 12.12 4.03
CA ASN A 479 15.61 12.77 4.92
C ASN A 479 14.20 12.81 4.31
N LYS A 480 14.01 12.22 3.12
CA LYS A 480 12.78 12.25 2.34
C LYS A 480 12.37 13.65 1.89
N ASN A 481 13.35 14.53 1.70
CA ASN A 481 13.14 15.78 0.98
C ASN A 481 13.12 15.48 -0.52
N ILE A 482 12.14 16.04 -1.22
CA ILE A 482 11.95 15.86 -2.66
C ILE A 482 12.48 17.09 -3.38
N PHE A 483 13.49 16.92 -4.21
CA PHE A 483 14.06 17.95 -5.07
C PHE A 483 13.46 17.78 -6.46
N ILE A 484 12.82 18.83 -6.99
CA ILE A 484 11.99 18.73 -8.19
C ILE A 484 12.47 19.75 -9.22
N ALA A 485 12.73 19.30 -10.45
CA ALA A 485 12.90 20.17 -11.60
C ALA A 485 11.52 20.64 -12.10
N ASP A 486 11.16 21.86 -11.72
CA ASP A 486 9.89 22.52 -12.06
C ASP A 486 10.10 23.27 -13.39
N ARG A 487 10.03 22.52 -14.49
CA ARG A 487 10.61 22.88 -15.80
C ARG A 487 10.07 24.19 -16.33
N GLU A 488 8.75 24.34 -16.41
CA GLU A 488 8.12 25.51 -17.02
C GLU A 488 8.26 26.76 -16.13
N ASN A 489 8.45 26.56 -14.83
CA ASN A 489 8.76 27.62 -13.88
C ASN A 489 10.25 27.96 -13.81
N ASN A 490 11.12 27.26 -14.56
CA ASN A 490 12.57 27.51 -14.64
C ASN A 490 13.24 27.53 -13.25
N ARG A 491 12.91 26.56 -12.40
CA ARG A 491 13.39 26.50 -11.01
C ARG A 491 13.53 25.07 -10.50
N ILE A 492 14.32 24.90 -9.44
CA ILE A 492 14.36 23.70 -8.62
C ILE A 492 13.68 24.01 -7.29
N VAL A 493 12.77 23.13 -6.89
CA VAL A 493 12.00 23.24 -5.64
C VAL A 493 12.38 22.10 -4.70
N GLU A 494 12.75 22.41 -3.46
CA GLU A 494 12.83 21.44 -2.37
C GLU A 494 11.49 21.37 -1.65
N TRP A 495 10.92 20.17 -1.56
CA TRP A 495 9.70 19.89 -0.81
C TRP A 495 10.03 18.97 0.35
N LYS A 496 9.99 19.50 1.57
CA LYS A 496 10.25 18.70 2.78
C LYS A 496 9.10 17.75 3.05
N CYS A 497 9.40 16.62 3.68
CA CYS A 497 8.39 15.63 4.05
C CYS A 497 7.21 16.29 4.81
N ASN A 498 5.98 16.04 4.36
CA ASN A 498 4.73 16.60 4.89
C ASN A 498 4.58 18.13 4.83
N ALA A 499 5.45 18.84 4.11
CA ALA A 499 5.28 20.27 3.89
C ALA A 499 4.07 20.55 2.98
N LYS A 500 3.38 21.68 3.19
CA LYS A 500 2.27 22.12 2.32
C LYS A 500 2.73 22.95 1.12
N GLN A 501 3.98 23.40 1.13
CA GLN A 501 4.60 24.21 0.08
C GLN A 501 6.09 23.89 0.04
N GLY A 502 6.69 24.00 -1.14
CA GLY A 502 8.12 23.87 -1.35
C GLY A 502 8.88 25.16 -1.10
N GLN A 503 10.19 25.07 -1.21
CA GLN A 503 11.14 26.18 -1.16
C GLN A 503 11.94 26.20 -2.45
N ILE A 504 12.08 27.37 -3.08
CA ILE A 504 12.96 27.52 -4.24
C ILE A 504 14.40 27.46 -3.74
N ILE A 505 15.15 26.49 -4.26
CA ILE A 505 16.56 26.30 -3.93
C ILE A 505 17.48 26.64 -5.10
N ALA A 506 16.95 26.59 -6.33
CA ALA A 506 17.65 27.07 -7.52
C ALA A 506 16.73 27.68 -8.58
N GLY A 507 17.25 28.64 -9.35
CA GLY A 507 16.49 29.39 -10.35
C GLY A 507 15.34 30.21 -9.76
N GLY A 508 14.23 30.33 -10.50
CA GLY A 508 13.04 31.09 -10.09
C GLY A 508 13.13 32.62 -10.29
N ASN A 509 14.29 33.13 -10.70
CA ASN A 509 14.54 34.55 -10.97
C ASN A 509 14.41 34.90 -12.46
N LYS A 510 13.31 34.45 -13.06
CA LYS A 510 13.04 34.46 -14.52
C LYS A 510 13.95 33.50 -15.31
N LYS A 511 13.46 33.08 -16.47
CA LYS A 511 14.23 32.34 -17.47
C LYS A 511 15.44 33.16 -17.92
N GLY A 512 16.60 32.54 -18.01
CA GLY A 512 17.83 33.15 -18.52
C GLY A 512 19.03 32.22 -18.39
N ASP A 513 20.20 32.73 -18.77
CA ASP A 513 21.47 32.01 -18.88
C ASP A 513 22.53 32.46 -17.86
N ARG A 514 22.19 33.39 -16.96
CA ARG A 514 23.06 33.78 -15.85
C ARG A 514 23.30 32.60 -14.89
N PHE A 515 24.34 32.69 -14.07
CA PHE A 515 24.68 31.67 -13.06
C PHE A 515 23.56 31.41 -12.03
N ASP A 516 22.72 32.40 -11.77
CA ASP A 516 21.59 32.33 -10.84
C ASP A 516 20.24 32.07 -11.53
N GLN A 517 20.24 31.85 -12.85
CA GLN A 517 19.06 31.61 -13.66
C GLN A 517 19.10 30.23 -14.30
N LEU A 518 17.92 29.66 -14.54
CA LEU A 518 17.74 28.40 -15.23
C LEU A 518 16.81 28.62 -16.44
N ASN A 519 16.84 27.68 -17.38
CA ASN A 519 15.99 27.65 -18.56
C ASN A 519 15.59 26.20 -18.83
N CYS A 520 14.33 25.86 -18.55
CA CYS A 520 13.77 24.52 -18.71
C CYS A 520 14.64 23.41 -18.08
N PRO A 521 14.92 23.45 -16.77
CA PRO A 521 15.67 22.39 -16.12
C PRO A 521 14.93 21.06 -16.26
N THR A 522 15.62 20.01 -16.68
CA THR A 522 15.01 18.70 -16.96
C THR A 522 15.23 17.71 -15.83
N ASP A 523 16.36 17.79 -15.13
CA ASP A 523 16.69 16.86 -14.07
C ASP A 523 17.54 17.50 -12.96
N VAL A 524 17.47 16.92 -11.77
CA VAL A 524 18.18 17.37 -10.58
C VAL A 524 18.61 16.17 -9.76
N ILE A 525 19.87 16.16 -9.33
CA ILE A 525 20.41 15.16 -8.40
C ILE A 525 21.25 15.83 -7.32
N ILE A 526 21.37 15.18 -6.17
CA ILE A 526 22.21 15.67 -5.06
C ILE A 526 23.45 14.79 -4.93
N ASP A 527 24.62 15.41 -4.98
CA ASP A 527 25.84 14.74 -4.53
C ASP A 527 25.80 14.62 -3.00
N GLN A 528 25.56 13.41 -2.49
CA GLN A 528 25.40 13.18 -1.05
C GLN A 528 26.68 13.41 -0.24
N GLN A 529 27.87 13.44 -0.86
CA GLN A 529 29.12 13.67 -0.14
C GLN A 529 29.30 15.16 0.20
N THR A 530 29.01 16.02 -0.78
CA THR A 530 29.16 17.46 -0.63
C THR A 530 27.83 18.16 -0.30
N TYR A 531 26.70 17.47 -0.48
CA TYR A 531 25.34 18.04 -0.46
C TYR A 531 25.14 19.15 -1.50
N SER A 532 25.87 19.06 -2.61
CA SER A 532 25.73 19.98 -3.75
C SER A 532 24.58 19.54 -4.66
N ILE A 533 23.82 20.50 -5.18
CA ILE A 533 22.74 20.28 -6.12
C ILE A 533 23.33 20.33 -7.54
N ILE A 534 23.13 19.29 -8.33
CA ILE A 534 23.55 19.23 -9.73
C ILE A 534 22.31 19.23 -10.61
N ILE A 535 22.27 20.11 -11.60
CA ILE A 535 21.08 20.46 -12.37
C ILE A 535 21.39 20.34 -13.86
N ALA A 536 20.53 19.64 -14.59
CA ALA A 536 20.52 19.62 -16.04
C ALA A 536 19.71 20.83 -16.53
N ASP A 537 20.41 21.89 -16.93
CA ASP A 537 19.82 23.14 -17.39
C ASP A 537 19.67 23.10 -18.92
N ASN A 538 18.77 22.22 -19.38
CA ASN A 538 18.67 21.81 -20.78
C ASN A 538 18.53 22.99 -21.76
N GLY A 539 17.70 23.99 -21.43
CA GLY A 539 17.46 25.13 -22.32
C GLY A 539 18.68 26.05 -22.50
N ASN A 540 19.71 25.88 -21.69
CA ASN A 540 20.99 26.58 -21.79
C ASN A 540 22.15 25.64 -22.15
N SER A 541 21.86 24.38 -22.50
CA SER A 541 22.82 23.34 -22.91
C SER A 541 24.02 23.21 -21.95
N ARG A 542 23.73 23.13 -20.64
CA ARG A 542 24.75 23.06 -19.59
C ARG A 542 24.31 22.26 -18.37
N VAL A 543 25.28 21.74 -17.63
CA VAL A 543 25.08 21.16 -16.30
C VAL A 543 25.68 22.08 -15.24
N MET A 544 24.87 22.44 -14.26
CA MET A 544 25.25 23.37 -13.19
C MET A 544 25.38 22.68 -11.84
N GLN A 545 26.27 23.17 -11.00
CA GLN A 545 26.34 22.82 -9.59
C GLN A 545 26.04 24.04 -8.72
N TRP A 546 25.19 23.85 -7.72
CA TRP A 546 24.86 24.82 -6.69
C TRP A 546 25.25 24.27 -5.32
N PHE A 547 26.10 25.00 -4.60
CA PHE A 547 26.58 24.61 -3.28
C PHE A 547 26.83 25.86 -2.42
N ASN A 548 26.25 25.92 -1.21
CA ASN A 548 26.44 27.03 -0.26
C ASN A 548 26.34 28.44 -0.91
N GLN A 549 25.27 28.68 -1.68
CA GLN A 549 25.03 29.93 -2.43
C GLN A 549 26.04 30.26 -3.53
N LYS A 550 27.01 29.39 -3.82
CA LYS A 550 27.89 29.48 -4.98
C LYS A 550 27.34 28.63 -6.12
N GLN A 551 27.39 29.17 -7.32
CA GLN A 551 26.99 28.50 -8.55
C GLN A 551 28.20 28.36 -9.46
N GLN A 552 28.33 27.21 -10.10
CA GLN A 552 29.33 26.99 -11.14
C GLN A 552 28.75 26.13 -12.26
N ILE A 553 29.26 26.35 -13.46
CA ILE A 553 29.02 25.47 -14.60
C ILE A 553 30.01 24.33 -14.49
N LEU A 554 29.50 23.10 -14.45
CA LEU A 554 30.36 21.90 -14.46
C LEU A 554 30.74 21.54 -15.89
N ILE A 555 29.75 21.53 -16.79
CA ILE A 555 29.89 21.12 -18.18
C ILE A 555 29.03 22.04 -19.03
N ASP A 556 29.58 22.54 -20.12
CA ASP A 556 28.88 23.31 -21.17
C ASP A 556 28.81 22.52 -22.49
N ASP A 557 28.14 23.07 -23.50
CA ASP A 557 27.89 22.44 -24.81
C ASP A 557 27.34 21.00 -24.71
N ILE A 558 26.43 20.80 -23.76
CA ILE A 558 25.76 19.51 -23.56
C ILE A 558 24.25 19.72 -23.53
N ASP A 559 23.55 19.15 -24.49
CA ASP A 559 22.08 19.18 -24.53
C ASP A 559 21.54 18.12 -23.56
N CYS A 560 21.82 18.35 -22.27
CA CYS A 560 21.59 17.41 -21.19
C CYS A 560 20.10 17.19 -20.93
N TYR A 561 19.70 15.95 -20.70
CA TYR A 561 18.34 15.64 -20.26
C TYR A 561 18.30 14.95 -18.89
N GLY A 562 18.90 13.77 -18.78
CA GLY A 562 18.95 12.97 -17.55
C GLY A 562 20.34 12.96 -16.92
N LEU A 563 20.38 12.89 -15.59
CA LEU A 563 21.60 12.86 -14.79
C LEU A 563 21.61 11.61 -13.89
N ALA A 564 22.80 11.04 -13.67
CA ALA A 564 22.99 9.99 -12.67
C ALA A 564 24.39 10.06 -12.05
N ILE A 565 24.51 9.72 -10.77
CA ILE A 565 25.80 9.55 -10.09
C ILE A 565 25.95 8.12 -9.60
N ASP A 566 27.08 7.50 -9.89
CA ASP A 566 27.41 6.18 -9.34
C ASP A 566 28.12 6.27 -7.97
N LYS A 567 28.16 5.14 -7.26
CA LYS A 567 28.87 5.01 -5.97
C LYS A 567 30.38 5.27 -6.06
N HIS A 568 30.95 5.28 -7.26
CA HIS A 568 32.36 5.55 -7.49
C HIS A 568 32.63 7.04 -7.75
N GLY A 569 31.62 7.90 -7.69
CA GLY A 569 31.73 9.34 -7.88
C GLY A 569 31.93 9.73 -9.34
N TYR A 570 31.29 9.02 -10.26
CA TYR A 570 31.18 9.45 -11.66
C TYR A 570 29.79 10.02 -11.94
N LEU A 571 29.76 11.15 -12.65
CA LEU A 571 28.54 11.79 -13.17
C LEU A 571 28.30 11.32 -14.60
N TYR A 572 27.10 10.83 -14.87
CA TYR A 572 26.61 10.40 -16.17
C TYR A 572 25.56 11.38 -16.67
N ILE A 573 25.59 11.68 -17.97
CA ILE A 573 24.70 12.65 -18.59
C ILE A 573 24.30 12.12 -19.96
N SER A 574 22.99 12.11 -20.24
CA SER A 574 22.47 11.91 -21.59
C SER A 574 22.43 13.21 -22.36
N ASP A 575 23.01 13.20 -23.57
CA ASP A 575 22.89 14.28 -24.54
C ASP A 575 21.92 13.81 -25.64
N TRP A 576 20.71 14.39 -25.61
CA TRP A 576 19.66 13.93 -26.51
C TRP A 576 19.92 14.32 -27.96
N LYS A 577 20.68 15.39 -28.21
CA LYS A 577 20.98 15.90 -29.55
C LYS A 577 22.16 15.18 -30.17
N LYS A 578 23.20 14.90 -29.40
CA LYS A 578 24.37 14.10 -29.81
C LYS A 578 24.06 12.59 -29.81
N SER A 579 22.91 12.17 -29.27
CA SER A 579 22.45 10.77 -29.24
C SER A 579 23.43 9.84 -28.51
N GLU A 580 23.90 10.29 -27.35
CA GLU A 580 24.92 9.58 -26.56
C GLU A 580 24.75 9.80 -25.05
N VAL A 581 25.36 8.93 -24.26
CA VAL A 581 25.53 9.12 -22.82
C VAL A 581 27.02 9.16 -22.52
N ARG A 582 27.44 10.21 -21.82
CA ARG A 582 28.82 10.42 -21.41
C ARG A 582 28.97 10.38 -19.91
N ARG A 583 30.20 10.11 -19.46
CA ARG A 583 30.56 10.04 -18.05
C ARG A 583 31.83 10.83 -17.74
N TRP A 584 31.78 11.58 -16.63
CA TRP A 584 32.90 12.33 -16.05
C TRP A 584 33.18 11.86 -14.63
N LYS A 585 34.43 12.01 -14.18
CA LYS A 585 34.75 11.88 -12.75
C LYS A 585 34.37 13.18 -12.07
N ILE A 586 33.63 13.13 -10.96
CA ILE A 586 33.27 14.34 -10.22
C ILE A 586 34.54 15.08 -9.77
N GLY A 587 34.62 16.37 -10.09
CA GLY A 587 35.77 17.22 -9.85
C GLY A 587 36.78 17.28 -10.99
N ASP A 588 36.60 16.49 -12.06
CA ASP A 588 37.44 16.48 -13.26
C ASP A 588 36.55 16.58 -14.51
N TYR A 589 36.18 17.83 -14.82
CA TYR A 589 35.28 18.19 -15.92
C TYR A 589 35.99 18.85 -17.11
N ASP A 590 37.31 19.03 -17.02
CA ASP A 590 38.11 19.67 -18.08
C ASP A 590 38.32 18.74 -19.30
N ASN A 591 37.94 17.46 -19.18
CA ASN A 591 37.94 16.49 -20.27
C ASN A 591 36.57 16.41 -20.96
N GLU A 592 36.53 15.97 -22.22
CA GLU A 592 35.29 15.83 -23.01
C GLU A 592 34.34 14.72 -22.49
N GLY A 593 34.69 14.02 -21.41
CA GLY A 593 33.96 12.87 -20.90
C GLY A 593 34.14 11.62 -21.76
N ILE A 594 33.79 10.47 -21.19
CA ILE A 594 33.88 9.18 -21.86
C ILE A 594 32.48 8.76 -22.32
N ILE A 595 32.30 8.47 -23.61
CA ILE A 595 31.06 7.88 -24.13
C ILE A 595 30.91 6.47 -23.55
N VAL A 596 29.77 6.20 -22.92
CA VAL A 596 29.45 4.91 -22.28
C VAL A 596 28.24 4.22 -22.89
N ALA A 597 27.42 4.93 -23.67
CA ALA A 597 26.32 4.37 -24.46
C ALA A 597 26.04 5.27 -25.68
N GLY A 598 25.62 4.67 -26.80
CA GLY A 598 25.36 5.40 -28.05
C GLY A 598 26.63 5.92 -28.73
N GLY A 599 26.57 7.13 -29.29
CA GLY A 599 27.72 7.80 -29.94
C GLY A 599 27.91 7.46 -31.43
N ASN A 600 27.04 6.63 -32.01
CA ASN A 600 27.08 6.27 -33.45
C ASN A 600 25.98 6.98 -34.27
N GLY A 601 25.58 8.17 -33.82
CA GLY A 601 24.56 9.01 -34.45
C GLY A 601 23.12 8.58 -34.14
N GLN A 602 22.18 9.39 -34.64
CA GLN A 602 20.76 9.17 -34.46
C GLN A 602 20.27 7.96 -35.29
N GLY A 603 19.56 7.02 -34.68
CA GLY A 603 19.03 5.84 -35.38
C GLY A 603 18.43 4.80 -34.45
N HIS A 604 18.09 3.62 -35.00
CA HIS A 604 17.38 2.54 -34.29
C HIS A 604 18.23 1.27 -34.09
N LYS A 605 19.49 1.26 -34.54
CA LYS A 605 20.41 0.12 -34.31
C LYS A 605 20.75 -0.03 -32.83
N LEU A 606 21.33 -1.16 -32.46
CA LEU A 606 21.67 -1.45 -31.05
C LEU A 606 22.81 -0.60 -30.50
N ASP A 607 23.55 0.10 -31.36
CA ASP A 607 24.64 1.02 -31.03
C ASP A 607 24.26 2.50 -31.23
N GLN A 608 22.97 2.77 -31.48
CA GLN A 608 22.42 4.10 -31.78
C GLN A 608 21.24 4.44 -30.86
N PHE A 609 20.97 5.74 -30.70
CA PHE A 609 19.80 6.26 -30.01
C PHE A 609 19.01 7.22 -30.89
N ASN A 610 17.76 7.50 -30.52
CA ASN A 610 16.93 8.54 -31.08
C ASN A 610 16.27 9.34 -29.94
N CYS A 611 16.91 10.44 -29.55
CA CYS A 611 16.55 11.26 -28.39
C CYS A 611 16.64 10.48 -27.06
N PRO A 612 17.87 10.13 -26.60
CA PRO A 612 18.05 9.51 -25.29
C PRO A 612 17.72 10.51 -24.18
N THR A 613 16.81 10.15 -23.27
CA THR A 613 16.33 11.04 -22.19
C THR A 613 16.85 10.63 -20.82
N PHE A 614 16.07 9.91 -20.02
CA PHE A 614 16.48 9.52 -18.67
C PHE A 614 17.50 8.38 -18.68
N ILE A 615 18.33 8.39 -17.65
CA ILE A 615 19.36 7.38 -17.44
C ILE A 615 19.28 6.80 -16.04
N PHE A 616 19.63 5.52 -15.91
CA PHE A 616 19.86 4.85 -14.65
C PHE A 616 21.18 4.08 -14.73
N VAL A 617 21.96 4.09 -13.66
CA VAL A 617 23.26 3.40 -13.59
C VAL A 617 23.22 2.38 -12.47
N ASP A 618 23.43 1.10 -12.80
CA ASP A 618 23.46 0.02 -11.82
C ASP A 618 24.81 -0.09 -11.09
N GLU A 619 24.87 -0.96 -10.08
CA GLU A 619 26.08 -1.17 -9.27
C GLU A 619 27.30 -1.66 -10.07
N ASP A 620 27.08 -2.29 -11.22
CA ASP A 620 28.11 -2.80 -12.14
C ASP A 620 28.52 -1.73 -13.18
N GLN A 621 28.03 -0.49 -13.03
CA GLN A 621 28.21 0.62 -13.96
C GLN A 621 27.61 0.34 -15.35
N SER A 622 26.60 -0.52 -15.44
CA SER A 622 25.79 -0.62 -16.65
C SER A 622 24.83 0.56 -16.71
N VAL A 623 24.64 1.09 -17.91
CA VAL A 623 23.80 2.27 -18.14
C VAL A 623 22.53 1.85 -18.84
N TYR A 624 21.40 2.19 -18.24
CA TYR A 624 20.07 2.06 -18.81
C TYR A 624 19.64 3.42 -19.35
N VAL A 625 19.11 3.45 -20.56
CA VAL A 625 18.77 4.70 -21.25
C VAL A 625 17.41 4.57 -21.89
N SER A 626 16.55 5.57 -21.67
CA SER A 626 15.28 5.69 -22.38
C SER A 626 15.53 6.27 -23.75
N ASP A 627 15.25 5.46 -24.77
CA ASP A 627 15.43 5.81 -26.16
C ASP A 627 14.06 6.24 -26.72
N ARG A 628 13.70 7.50 -26.42
CA ARG A 628 12.34 8.03 -26.44
C ARG A 628 11.63 7.79 -27.77
N TYR A 629 12.24 8.16 -28.88
CA TYR A 629 11.59 8.07 -30.20
C TYR A 629 11.75 6.69 -30.86
N ASN A 630 12.57 5.81 -30.30
CA ASN A 630 12.59 4.41 -30.69
C ASN A 630 11.68 3.55 -29.80
N ASN A 631 10.95 4.15 -28.85
CA ASN A 631 9.97 3.46 -27.99
C ASN A 631 10.55 2.24 -27.26
N ARG A 632 11.76 2.40 -26.72
CA ARG A 632 12.50 1.31 -26.05
C ARG A 632 13.36 1.83 -24.91
N VAL A 633 13.70 0.92 -24.00
CA VAL A 633 14.76 1.11 -23.02
C VAL A 633 15.89 0.15 -23.33
N MET A 634 17.11 0.66 -23.28
CA MET A 634 18.30 -0.08 -23.67
C MET A 634 19.33 -0.10 -22.54
N LYS A 635 19.94 -1.26 -22.30
CA LYS A 635 21.01 -1.47 -21.32
C LYS A 635 22.36 -1.63 -22.02
N TRP A 636 23.34 -0.80 -21.67
CA TRP A 636 24.75 -0.98 -22.00
C TRP A 636 25.52 -1.49 -20.81
N ARG A 637 26.15 -2.65 -20.95
CA ARG A 637 27.15 -3.12 -19.98
C ARG A 637 28.42 -2.28 -20.12
N LYS A 638 29.16 -2.14 -19.04
CA LYS A 638 30.44 -1.40 -19.03
C LYS A 638 31.38 -1.89 -20.14
N GLY A 639 31.76 -0.98 -21.04
CA GLY A 639 32.65 -1.25 -22.17
C GLY A 639 32.00 -1.97 -23.37
N ALA A 640 30.69 -2.19 -23.36
CA ALA A 640 29.97 -2.75 -24.50
C ALA A 640 29.96 -1.75 -25.68
N LYS A 641 30.05 -2.28 -26.90
CA LYS A 641 29.96 -1.48 -28.13
C LYS A 641 28.51 -1.24 -28.59
N GLU A 642 27.60 -2.11 -28.17
CA GLU A 642 26.17 -2.07 -28.45
C GLU A 642 25.39 -2.39 -27.19
N GLY A 643 24.14 -1.94 -27.13
CA GLY A 643 23.22 -2.16 -26.03
C GLY A 643 22.28 -3.33 -26.30
N ALA A 644 21.59 -3.75 -25.25
CA ALA A 644 20.50 -4.72 -25.35
C ALA A 644 19.16 -4.02 -25.05
N ILE A 645 18.13 -4.31 -25.85
CA ILE A 645 16.75 -3.89 -25.54
C ILE A 645 16.31 -4.64 -24.29
N VAL A 646 15.86 -3.90 -23.28
CA VAL A 646 15.42 -4.46 -21.99
C VAL A 646 13.98 -4.10 -21.63
N ALA A 647 13.37 -3.15 -22.34
CA ALA A 647 11.93 -2.90 -22.33
C ALA A 647 11.48 -2.26 -23.67
N GLY A 648 10.26 -2.55 -24.10
CA GLY A 648 9.71 -2.05 -25.37
C GLY A 648 10.45 -2.56 -26.61
N GLY A 649 10.59 -1.71 -27.62
CA GLY A 649 11.29 -2.03 -28.87
C GLY A 649 10.43 -2.69 -29.96
N ASN A 650 9.13 -2.88 -29.71
CA ASN A 650 8.17 -3.45 -30.66
C ASN A 650 7.31 -2.39 -31.37
N GLY A 651 7.78 -1.14 -31.38
CA GLY A 651 7.05 0.00 -31.91
C GLY A 651 6.20 0.73 -30.87
N GLU A 652 5.58 1.81 -31.32
CA GLU A 652 4.69 2.62 -30.49
C GLU A 652 3.37 1.91 -30.23
N GLY A 653 2.80 2.04 -29.03
CA GLY A 653 1.43 1.63 -28.76
C GLY A 653 1.19 1.21 -27.32
N ARG A 654 -0.05 0.75 -27.05
CA ARG A 654 -0.55 0.40 -25.70
C ARG A 654 -0.42 -1.08 -25.34
N ASN A 655 0.06 -1.93 -26.25
CA ASN A 655 0.29 -3.34 -25.94
C ASN A 655 1.34 -3.50 -24.83
N LEU A 656 1.35 -4.64 -24.14
CA LEU A 656 2.24 -4.87 -23.00
C LEU A 656 3.71 -4.98 -23.39
N ASN A 657 4.02 -5.28 -24.65
CA ASN A 657 5.36 -5.29 -25.23
C ASN A 657 5.71 -3.98 -25.96
N HIS A 658 4.81 -2.99 -25.98
CA HIS A 658 5.03 -1.67 -26.59
C HIS A 658 5.27 -0.60 -25.51
N LEU A 659 5.96 0.46 -25.89
CA LEU A 659 6.06 1.71 -25.15
C LEU A 659 5.68 2.86 -26.11
N SER A 660 5.26 4.00 -25.58
CA SER A 660 5.09 5.25 -26.32
C SER A 660 5.81 6.36 -25.55
N LEU A 661 6.85 6.90 -26.18
CA LEU A 661 7.67 7.99 -25.62
C LEU A 661 8.19 7.70 -24.19
N PRO A 662 8.90 6.57 -23.95
CA PRO A 662 9.37 6.23 -22.62
C PRO A 662 10.31 7.30 -22.06
N GLU A 663 10.11 7.66 -20.79
CA GLU A 663 10.88 8.70 -20.09
C GLU A 663 11.64 8.09 -18.89
N GLY A 664 11.22 8.34 -17.66
CA GLY A 664 11.94 7.93 -16.46
C GLY A 664 12.12 6.43 -16.37
N ILE A 665 13.32 6.02 -15.95
CA ILE A 665 13.68 4.64 -15.69
C ILE A 665 14.26 4.54 -14.29
N VAL A 666 13.78 3.56 -13.54
CA VAL A 666 14.45 3.09 -12.32
C VAL A 666 14.53 1.58 -12.34
N VAL A 667 15.67 1.06 -11.91
CA VAL A 667 15.86 -0.38 -11.75
C VAL A 667 16.00 -0.63 -10.25
N ASN A 668 15.16 -1.51 -9.71
CA ASN A 668 15.32 -1.89 -8.31
C ASN A 668 16.48 -2.88 -8.15
N ASP A 669 16.87 -3.15 -6.89
CA ASP A 669 17.92 -4.12 -6.53
C ASP A 669 17.70 -5.53 -7.07
N LEU A 670 16.50 -5.77 -7.60
CA LEU A 670 16.02 -7.05 -8.08
C LEU A 670 16.11 -7.20 -9.60
N GLY A 671 16.70 -6.20 -10.27
CA GLY A 671 16.84 -6.13 -11.73
C GLY A 671 15.52 -5.83 -12.47
N GLN A 672 14.45 -5.46 -11.77
CA GLN A 672 13.18 -5.11 -12.40
C GLN A 672 13.23 -3.66 -12.86
N ILE A 673 12.88 -3.46 -14.12
CA ILE A 673 13.00 -2.18 -14.82
C ILE A 673 11.62 -1.55 -14.83
N TYR A 674 11.49 -0.41 -14.18
CA TYR A 674 10.27 0.39 -14.19
C TYR A 674 10.46 1.55 -15.15
N VAL A 675 9.50 1.73 -16.04
CA VAL A 675 9.55 2.71 -17.12
C VAL A 675 8.28 3.54 -17.05
N ALA A 676 8.44 4.87 -17.09
CA ALA A 676 7.34 5.79 -17.31
C ALA A 676 7.01 5.77 -18.80
N ASP A 677 5.88 5.17 -19.14
CA ASP A 677 5.37 5.05 -20.49
C ASP A 677 4.47 6.27 -20.77
N LEU A 678 5.12 7.42 -20.98
CA LEU A 678 4.51 8.74 -20.98
C LEU A 678 3.32 8.84 -21.92
N GLY A 679 3.46 8.39 -23.17
CA GLY A 679 2.40 8.50 -24.18
C GLY A 679 1.18 7.60 -23.91
N ASN A 680 1.31 6.68 -22.96
CA ASN A 680 0.26 5.76 -22.54
C ASN A 680 -0.21 5.99 -21.09
N ASP A 681 0.22 7.07 -20.44
CA ASP A 681 -0.20 7.49 -19.09
C ASP A 681 -0.01 6.42 -18.00
N ARG A 682 1.01 5.58 -18.13
CA ARG A 682 1.20 4.42 -17.25
C ARG A 682 2.64 4.20 -16.83
N ILE A 683 2.82 3.48 -15.73
CA ILE A 683 4.11 2.95 -15.30
C ILE A 683 4.13 1.45 -15.60
N MET A 684 5.12 1.03 -16.36
CA MET A 684 5.27 -0.36 -16.78
C MET A 684 6.51 -0.97 -16.13
N ARG A 685 6.46 -2.27 -15.80
CA ARG A 685 7.56 -3.04 -15.24
C ARG A 685 7.95 -4.18 -16.15
N TRP A 686 9.24 -4.33 -16.41
CA TRP A 686 9.84 -5.49 -17.04
C TRP A 686 10.74 -6.24 -16.06
N CYS A 687 10.76 -7.57 -16.19
CA CYS A 687 11.75 -8.43 -15.56
C CYS A 687 12.74 -8.91 -16.61
N GLU A 688 13.92 -9.37 -16.19
CA GLU A 688 14.86 -9.97 -17.12
C GLU A 688 14.28 -11.23 -17.79
N GLY A 689 14.38 -11.32 -19.12
CA GLY A 689 13.95 -12.49 -19.89
C GLY A 689 12.46 -12.58 -20.24
N ILE A 690 11.66 -11.53 -20.00
CA ILE A 690 10.25 -11.47 -20.45
C ILE A 690 10.07 -10.52 -21.64
N GLU A 691 9.24 -10.92 -22.61
CA GLU A 691 8.98 -10.14 -23.84
C GLU A 691 7.90 -9.06 -23.66
N GLU A 692 7.06 -9.19 -22.63
CA GLU A 692 5.96 -8.28 -22.30
C GLU A 692 6.15 -7.72 -20.89
N GLY A 693 5.86 -6.44 -20.72
CA GLY A 693 5.85 -5.78 -19.42
C GLY A 693 4.51 -5.92 -18.70
N GLU A 694 4.46 -5.41 -17.49
CA GLU A 694 3.27 -5.37 -16.64
C GLU A 694 2.95 -3.94 -16.25
N VAL A 695 1.69 -3.54 -16.37
CA VAL A 695 1.22 -2.25 -15.87
C VAL A 695 1.24 -2.27 -14.34
N VAL A 696 2.11 -1.46 -13.73
CA VAL A 696 2.22 -1.33 -12.27
C VAL A 696 1.28 -0.24 -11.75
N VAL A 697 1.21 0.87 -12.47
CA VAL A 697 0.32 1.99 -12.21
C VAL A 697 -0.28 2.41 -13.55
N ASN A 698 -1.59 2.60 -13.59
CA ASN A 698 -2.29 3.03 -14.79
C ASN A 698 -2.78 4.48 -14.67
N GLY A 699 -3.05 5.12 -15.79
CA GLY A 699 -3.68 6.43 -15.87
C GLY A 699 -4.51 6.55 -17.15
N ASN A 700 -5.60 7.29 -17.07
CA ASN A 700 -6.50 7.61 -18.19
C ASN A 700 -6.88 9.10 -18.20
N GLY A 701 -6.08 9.99 -17.59
CA GLY A 701 -6.32 11.43 -17.59
C GLY A 701 -7.54 11.93 -16.77
N GLU A 702 -8.11 11.10 -15.89
CA GLU A 702 -9.15 11.55 -14.94
C GLU A 702 -8.55 12.24 -13.70
N GLU A 703 -9.34 13.10 -13.06
CA GLU A 703 -8.98 13.73 -11.77
C GLU A 703 -8.63 12.61 -10.77
N HIS A 704 -7.34 12.51 -10.39
CA HIS A 704 -6.71 11.47 -9.53
C HIS A 704 -5.93 10.32 -10.22
N GLN A 705 -5.86 10.28 -11.56
CA GLN A 705 -5.02 9.31 -12.29
C GLN A 705 -3.74 9.96 -12.83
N LEU A 706 -2.73 9.17 -13.22
CA LEU A 706 -1.53 9.71 -13.89
C LEU A 706 -1.89 10.30 -15.26
N ASP A 707 -1.19 11.37 -15.64
CA ASP A 707 -1.26 12.04 -16.94
C ASP A 707 0.16 12.47 -17.35
N GLY A 708 0.71 11.77 -18.34
CA GLY A 708 2.10 11.92 -18.78
C GLY A 708 3.12 11.73 -17.65
N PRO A 709 3.27 10.54 -17.06
CA PRO A 709 4.32 10.30 -16.07
C PRO A 709 5.71 10.46 -16.71
N VAL A 710 6.64 11.09 -15.99
CA VAL A 710 8.00 11.35 -16.49
C VAL A 710 9.06 10.70 -15.61
N GLY A 711 9.48 11.35 -14.53
CA GLY A 711 10.55 10.94 -13.63
C GLY A 711 10.07 9.94 -12.60
N LEU A 712 10.90 8.94 -12.32
CA LEU A 712 10.66 7.88 -11.34
C LEU A 712 11.77 7.87 -10.28
N PHE A 713 11.41 7.62 -9.03
CA PHE A 713 12.38 7.47 -7.94
C PHE A 713 11.88 6.48 -6.88
N PHE A 714 12.76 5.61 -6.38
CA PHE A 714 12.47 4.74 -5.25
C PHE A 714 13.07 5.28 -3.95
N ASP A 715 12.31 5.29 -2.86
CA ASP A 715 12.88 5.51 -1.51
C ASP A 715 13.40 4.20 -0.89
N ASP A 716 14.16 4.31 0.21
CA ASP A 716 14.71 3.15 0.95
C ASP A 716 13.62 2.22 1.54
N GLY A 717 12.38 2.72 1.66
CA GLY A 717 11.21 1.94 2.05
C GLY A 717 10.63 1.11 0.90
N GLY A 718 11.17 1.28 -0.30
CA GLY A 718 10.70 0.69 -1.53
C GLY A 718 9.54 1.44 -2.15
N ASN A 719 9.12 2.63 -1.68
CA ASN A 719 8.03 3.42 -2.27
C ASN A 719 8.50 4.16 -3.54
N LEU A 720 7.58 4.48 -4.44
CA LEU A 720 7.78 4.91 -5.83
C LEU A 720 7.15 6.27 -5.92
N TYR A 721 7.97 7.22 -6.31
CA TYR A 721 7.59 8.57 -6.54
C TYR A 721 7.59 8.79 -8.05
N VAL A 722 6.51 9.36 -8.55
CA VAL A 722 6.29 9.62 -9.97
C VAL A 722 6.07 11.12 -10.14
N THR A 723 6.81 11.77 -11.05
CA THR A 723 6.43 13.09 -11.53
C THR A 723 5.29 12.92 -12.53
N ASP A 724 4.13 13.45 -12.16
CA ASP A 724 2.90 13.40 -12.93
C ASP A 724 2.82 14.74 -13.68
N HIS A 725 3.43 14.79 -14.86
CA HIS A 725 3.85 16.01 -15.54
C HIS A 725 2.66 16.92 -15.83
N PHE A 726 1.65 16.38 -16.52
CA PHE A 726 0.51 17.15 -17.00
C PHE A 726 -0.50 17.43 -15.88
N ASN A 727 -0.49 16.66 -14.80
CA ASN A 727 -1.21 16.99 -13.57
C ASN A 727 -0.44 17.92 -12.62
N HIS A 728 0.80 18.29 -12.95
CA HIS A 728 1.63 19.22 -12.19
C HIS A 728 1.80 18.86 -10.71
N ARG A 729 2.11 17.59 -10.45
CA ARG A 729 2.23 17.05 -9.09
C ARG A 729 3.24 15.91 -9.00
N ILE A 730 3.61 15.58 -7.77
CA ILE A 730 4.38 14.38 -7.44
C ILE A 730 3.47 13.41 -6.70
N VAL A 731 3.39 12.18 -7.19
CA VAL A 731 2.56 11.13 -6.63
C VAL A 731 3.45 10.04 -6.03
N LYS A 732 3.21 9.70 -4.77
CA LYS A 732 3.86 8.60 -4.05
C LYS A 732 2.94 7.39 -4.03
N PHE A 733 3.40 6.26 -4.55
CA PHE A 733 2.76 4.97 -4.35
C PHE A 733 3.46 4.26 -3.18
N GLU A 734 2.69 3.68 -2.27
CA GLU A 734 3.26 3.01 -1.09
C GLU A 734 3.30 1.49 -1.28
N VAL A 735 4.39 0.87 -0.83
CA VAL A 735 4.49 -0.59 -0.74
C VAL A 735 3.62 -1.10 0.41
N VAL A 736 2.69 -1.99 0.10
CA VAL A 736 1.96 -2.85 1.04
C VAL A 736 2.80 -4.10 1.27
N LEU A 737 3.22 -4.28 2.53
CA LEU A 737 3.92 -5.46 3.04
C LEU A 737 2.91 -6.56 3.43
#